data_AF-A0A2U2DK22-F1
#
_entry.id   AF-A0A2U2DK22-F1
#
_cell.length_a   1.000
_cell.length_b   1.000
_cell.length_c   1.000
_cell.angle_alpha   90.00
_cell.angle_beta   90.00
_cell.angle_gamma   90.00
#
_symmetry.space_group_name_H-M   'P 1'
#
loop_
_entity.id
_entity.type
_entity.pdbx_description
1 polymer ?
#
loop_
_entity_poly.entity_id
_entity_poly.type
_entity_poly.pdbx_seq_one_letter_code
_entity_poly.pdbx_strand_id
1 'polypeptide(L)'
;MAKGFSASTIKSWFQYRCERKVRYELSSDIELAAIPIVRDVREQRWAILGNQFEDRVVKRLARDTKVLRPAAGDNALSEALTGAFLKGKRPETYAAQINLRPNAPVHFLDGTGLFLNRNLADLIRRSPSKEKPGQFELTIIDVKATRRATAFHKTQVAFYARVLKSLLDEMKISDTSVGMTGEIWRIKDEGSANSDQWDVEEFALDPYVRLVDEFCAKHLPEIASKQVGSGVDQTQFHVYFKCEQCNFLEHCRSAIDEKNPAYSRDVSAVAGLTHEAKRSLQRLGVTSVGQLATAKGLAQAPGISWSLSRRAGLLVDRAASLSQGAILRTEEQNTYLMPPRINAALIVSVDHDPVDDRIASLGYRRVDNGIIKSDLVKVVRSGESRDEITAIVDVLTALISDLTAIDAHNASIDGDDGQAVYAHILFYEPSEVINLQAAIGRHLDDDRIRTGLLHLVRLFPPDDLVPEPEFRGVHHLPATALRTVLEQLWALPVSVAYDLRQVSQAVFGNEDPRAYRPLKAFERPFSSLLSIDVIRDLRENGEIRTSFEDVRRDVADRLSAVQALTEWILLQNREAATNGKALLRLSKRPFRFQATFDPLNAVDLDVLLACELLENRAGMLDALINLAKPAERRRDSGKCFANLFFRDSQKRGGRVFMQFDVPVESQNAELHAGEFGLILTDDDPDNRLNPQLWPAFSCRIRPPANGVAPQPGILHLDMDRTVFDGPLFQGLIQKNGRSNWFVDKAFFDVNTDKAARFLSYLAAGDSV
;
A
#
# COMPACT_ATOMS: atom_id res chain seq x y z
N MET A 1 23.11 20.45 -29.26
CA MET A 1 21.70 20.89 -29.32
C MET A 1 21.20 21.00 -27.89
N ALA A 2 20.43 22.05 -27.58
CA ALA A 2 19.96 22.28 -26.22
C ALA A 2 18.89 21.23 -25.83
N LYS A 3 18.81 20.88 -24.56
CA LYS A 3 17.84 19.93 -24.00
C LYS A 3 16.62 20.70 -23.49
N GLY A 4 15.40 20.25 -23.83
CA GLY A 4 14.17 20.98 -23.55
C GLY A 4 13.47 20.50 -22.28
N PHE A 5 13.00 21.42 -21.45
CA PHE A 5 12.33 21.14 -20.18
C PHE A 5 10.87 21.64 -20.17
N SER A 6 9.92 20.85 -19.65
CA SER A 6 8.49 21.18 -19.69
C SER A 6 7.73 20.74 -18.44
N ALA A 7 6.47 21.16 -18.33
CA ALA A 7 5.54 20.72 -17.30
C ALA A 7 5.32 19.19 -17.29
N SER A 8 5.36 18.55 -18.46
CA SER A 8 5.33 17.08 -18.57
C SER A 8 6.51 16.42 -17.86
N THR A 9 7.70 17.04 -17.93
CA THR A 9 8.90 16.55 -17.25
C THR A 9 8.78 16.64 -15.73
N ILE A 10 8.19 17.73 -15.22
CA ILE A 10 7.84 17.89 -13.80
C ILE A 10 6.86 16.79 -13.38
N LYS A 11 5.76 16.63 -14.12
CA LYS A 11 4.75 15.59 -13.87
C LYS A 11 5.41 14.22 -13.80
N SER A 12 6.25 13.88 -14.78
CA SER A 12 6.98 12.60 -14.85
C SER A 12 7.87 12.36 -13.64
N TRP A 13 8.60 13.37 -13.15
CA TRP A 13 9.41 13.21 -11.94
C TRP A 13 8.56 12.93 -10.70
N PHE A 14 7.52 13.72 -10.45
CA PHE A 14 6.71 13.58 -9.23
C PHE A 14 5.78 12.36 -9.28
N GLN A 15 5.41 11.89 -10.46
CA GLN A 15 4.63 10.66 -10.64
C GLN A 15 5.50 9.40 -10.48
N TYR A 16 6.67 9.35 -11.15
CA TYR A 16 7.47 8.11 -11.27
C TYR A 16 8.73 8.08 -10.40
N ARG A 17 9.27 9.22 -9.96
CA ARG A 17 10.57 9.36 -9.27
C ARG A 17 11.73 8.68 -10.01
N CYS A 18 11.69 8.74 -11.34
CA CYS A 18 12.62 8.03 -12.23
C CYS A 18 13.51 9.00 -13.00
N GLU A 19 14.83 8.92 -12.76
CA GLU A 19 15.84 9.74 -13.44
C GLU A 19 15.92 9.42 -14.94
N ARG A 20 15.92 8.14 -15.32
CA ARG A 20 15.93 7.72 -16.72
C ARG A 20 14.79 8.33 -17.52
N LYS A 21 13.57 8.29 -16.98
CA LYS A 21 12.39 8.87 -17.65
C LYS A 21 12.58 10.37 -17.89
N VAL A 22 12.98 11.12 -16.86
CA VAL A 22 13.24 12.55 -16.97
C VAL A 22 14.35 12.83 -17.97
N ARG A 23 15.49 12.13 -17.88
CA ARG A 23 16.61 12.35 -18.80
C ARG A 23 16.26 12.04 -20.25
N TYR A 24 15.46 11.02 -20.50
CA TYR A 24 14.98 10.67 -21.84
C TYR A 24 14.01 11.70 -22.39
N GLU A 25 13.14 12.28 -21.56
CA GLU A 25 12.26 13.38 -21.96
C GLU A 25 13.03 14.69 -22.24
N LEU A 26 14.17 14.89 -21.58
CA LEU A 26 15.09 16.00 -21.86
C LEU A 26 15.93 15.79 -23.13
N SER A 27 16.13 14.54 -23.55
CA SER A 27 16.99 14.18 -24.68
C SER A 27 16.43 14.67 -26.01
N SER A 28 17.33 15.04 -26.91
CA SER A 28 16.98 15.24 -28.33
C SER A 28 16.63 13.92 -29.02
N ASP A 29 15.89 13.98 -30.12
CA ASP A 29 15.55 12.79 -30.93
C ASP A 29 16.81 12.05 -31.41
N ILE A 30 17.90 12.78 -31.69
CA ILE A 30 19.19 12.19 -32.10
C ILE A 30 19.83 11.41 -30.95
N GLU A 31 19.85 11.96 -29.72
CA GLU A 31 20.35 11.25 -28.54
C GLU A 31 19.51 10.00 -28.26
N LEU A 32 18.19 10.09 -28.42
CA LEU A 32 17.28 8.96 -28.20
C LEU A 32 17.41 7.88 -29.27
N ALA A 33 17.58 8.26 -30.54
CA ALA A 33 17.79 7.32 -31.64
C ALA A 33 19.13 6.57 -31.53
N ALA A 34 20.12 7.15 -30.84
CA ALA A 34 21.40 6.50 -30.59
C ALA A 34 21.32 5.38 -29.52
N ILE A 35 20.18 5.22 -28.85
CA ILE A 35 19.93 4.20 -27.84
C ILE A 35 18.86 3.25 -28.40
N PRO A 36 19.00 1.92 -28.30
CA PRO A 36 17.97 0.98 -28.73
C PRO A 36 16.79 0.97 -27.76
N ILE A 37 16.06 2.10 -27.67
CA ILE A 37 14.90 2.24 -26.78
C ILE A 37 13.68 1.63 -27.48
N VAL A 38 13.18 0.53 -26.91
CA VAL A 38 11.85 0.01 -27.25
C VAL A 38 10.82 0.87 -26.53
N ARG A 39 10.14 1.72 -27.29
CA ARG A 39 9.01 2.53 -26.78
C ARG A 39 7.71 1.78 -26.94
N ASP A 40 6.86 1.84 -25.94
CA ASP A 40 5.45 1.50 -26.13
C ASP A 40 4.78 2.60 -26.96
N VAL A 41 4.36 2.23 -28.17
CA VAL A 41 3.70 3.11 -29.14
C VAL A 41 2.18 2.92 -29.16
N ARG A 42 1.64 2.07 -28.27
CA ARG A 42 0.20 1.86 -28.18
C ARG A 42 -0.49 3.16 -27.75
N GLU A 43 -1.62 3.44 -28.38
CA GLU A 43 -2.44 4.59 -28.03
C GLU A 43 -2.99 4.41 -26.60
N GLN A 44 -2.69 5.37 -25.73
CA GLN A 44 -3.09 5.33 -24.34
C GLN A 44 -4.50 5.91 -24.19
N ARG A 45 -5.51 5.03 -24.10
CA ARG A 45 -6.93 5.42 -24.05
C ARG A 45 -7.25 6.42 -22.93
N TRP A 46 -6.60 6.28 -21.78
CA TRP A 46 -6.74 7.22 -20.66
C TRP A 46 -6.31 8.65 -21.03
N ALA A 47 -5.34 8.82 -21.94
CA ALA A 47 -4.90 10.14 -22.40
C ALA A 47 -5.94 10.77 -23.34
N ILE A 48 -6.59 9.98 -24.19
CA ILE A 48 -7.71 10.42 -25.04
C ILE A 48 -8.86 10.92 -24.15
N LEU A 49 -9.25 10.13 -23.15
CA LEU A 49 -10.31 10.48 -22.21
C LEU A 49 -10.01 11.81 -21.50
N GLY A 50 -8.76 11.99 -21.04
CA GLY A 50 -8.29 13.22 -20.42
C GLY A 50 -8.52 14.44 -21.32
N ASN A 51 -8.05 14.37 -22.56
CA ASN A 51 -8.20 15.45 -23.54
C ASN A 51 -9.68 15.73 -23.87
N GLN A 52 -10.49 14.68 -24.02
CA GLN A 52 -11.93 14.83 -24.31
C GLN A 52 -12.70 15.44 -23.14
N PHE A 53 -12.37 15.07 -21.90
CA PHE A 53 -12.97 15.65 -20.70
C PHE A 53 -12.62 17.13 -20.58
N GLU A 54 -11.35 17.48 -20.78
CA GLU A 54 -10.91 18.88 -20.81
C GLU A 54 -11.69 19.68 -21.86
N ASP A 55 -11.77 19.17 -23.09
CA ASP A 55 -12.53 19.81 -24.18
C ASP A 55 -14.00 20.04 -23.82
N ARG A 56 -14.64 19.06 -23.17
CA ARG A 56 -16.04 19.16 -22.71
C ARG A 56 -16.20 20.24 -21.64
N VAL A 57 -15.35 20.22 -20.63
CA VAL A 57 -15.34 21.19 -19.53
C VAL A 57 -15.14 22.61 -20.07
N VAL A 58 -14.15 22.83 -20.95
CA VAL A 58 -13.89 24.15 -21.54
C VAL A 58 -15.05 24.60 -22.43
N LYS A 59 -15.66 23.69 -23.22
CA LYS A 59 -16.85 24.01 -24.02
C LYS A 59 -18.04 24.40 -23.15
N ARG A 60 -18.25 23.71 -22.02
CA ARG A 60 -19.31 24.02 -21.06
C ARG A 60 -19.05 25.36 -20.38
N LEU A 61 -17.83 25.59 -19.89
CA LEU A 61 -17.41 26.86 -19.30
C LEU A 61 -17.64 28.04 -20.26
N ALA A 62 -17.35 27.87 -21.54
CA ALA A 62 -17.56 28.90 -22.56
C ALA A 62 -19.04 29.22 -22.85
N ARG A 63 -19.98 28.39 -22.41
CA ARG A 63 -21.43 28.70 -22.45
C ARG A 63 -21.85 29.55 -21.26
N ASP A 64 -21.24 29.30 -20.10
CA ASP A 64 -21.62 29.91 -18.83
C ASP A 64 -20.82 31.22 -18.56
N THR A 65 -19.66 31.39 -19.18
CA THR A 65 -18.82 32.58 -19.03
C THR A 65 -17.96 32.89 -20.26
N LYS A 66 -17.27 34.05 -20.26
CA LYS A 66 -16.36 34.44 -21.34
C LYS A 66 -15.00 33.76 -21.21
N VAL A 67 -14.69 32.88 -22.16
CA VAL A 67 -13.41 32.14 -22.24
C VAL A 67 -12.69 32.49 -23.54
N LEU A 68 -11.45 32.98 -23.43
CA LEU A 68 -10.55 33.17 -24.56
C LEU A 68 -9.97 31.82 -24.98
N ARG A 69 -10.15 31.44 -26.26
CA ARG A 69 -9.76 30.12 -26.79
C ARG A 69 -8.85 30.24 -28.01
N PRO A 70 -8.04 29.21 -28.31
CA PRO A 70 -7.30 29.14 -29.58
C PRO A 70 -8.22 29.27 -30.80
N ALA A 71 -7.67 29.73 -31.93
CA ALA A 71 -8.41 29.73 -33.18
C ALA A 71 -8.68 28.29 -33.65
N ALA A 72 -9.66 28.11 -34.54
CA ALA A 72 -9.97 26.78 -35.08
C ALA A 72 -8.74 26.18 -35.80
N GLY A 73 -8.31 25.00 -35.35
CA GLY A 73 -7.11 24.31 -35.86
C GLY A 73 -5.82 24.62 -35.09
N ASP A 74 -5.82 25.60 -34.18
CA ASP A 74 -4.68 25.89 -33.32
C ASP A 74 -4.75 25.09 -32.01
N ASN A 75 -3.62 24.54 -31.59
CA ASN A 75 -3.51 23.78 -30.34
C ASN A 75 -3.20 24.67 -29.12
N ALA A 76 -2.99 25.98 -29.28
CA ALA A 76 -2.82 26.90 -28.15
C ALA A 76 -3.08 28.36 -28.53
N LEU A 77 -3.25 29.21 -27.53
CA LEU A 77 -3.34 30.66 -27.71
C LEU A 77 -2.03 31.25 -28.26
N SER A 78 -2.17 32.20 -29.18
CA SER A 78 -1.04 32.96 -29.72
C SER A 78 -0.40 33.84 -28.65
N GLU A 79 0.90 34.11 -28.76
CA GLU A 79 1.64 34.94 -27.80
C GLU A 79 1.03 36.34 -27.66
N ALA A 80 0.53 36.91 -28.76
CA ALA A 80 -0.15 38.21 -28.76
C ALA A 80 -1.45 38.19 -27.94
N LEU A 81 -2.28 37.14 -28.09
CA LEU A 81 -3.52 36.99 -27.33
C LEU A 81 -3.26 36.70 -25.86
N THR A 82 -2.31 35.82 -25.56
CA THR A 82 -1.83 35.55 -24.21
C THR A 82 -1.38 36.85 -23.54
N GLY A 83 -0.51 37.62 -24.18
CA GLY A 83 -0.02 38.88 -23.63
C GLY A 83 -1.12 39.93 -23.42
N ALA A 84 -2.11 39.99 -24.33
CA ALA A 84 -3.26 40.88 -24.18
C ALA A 84 -4.16 40.48 -23.00
N PHE A 85 -4.37 39.19 -22.79
CA PHE A 85 -5.12 38.65 -21.66
C PHE A 85 -4.44 38.94 -20.32
N LEU A 86 -3.14 38.63 -20.22
CA LEU A 86 -2.35 38.87 -19.00
C LEU A 86 -2.31 40.36 -18.61
N LYS A 87 -2.25 41.26 -19.61
CA LYS A 87 -2.29 42.72 -19.42
C LYS A 87 -3.69 43.29 -19.13
N GLY A 88 -4.72 42.45 -19.04
CA GLY A 88 -6.11 42.92 -18.85
C GLY A 88 -6.68 43.71 -20.03
N LYS A 89 -6.07 43.63 -21.23
CA LYS A 89 -6.59 44.28 -22.46
C LYS A 89 -7.71 43.48 -23.12
N ARG A 90 -8.12 42.37 -22.49
CA ARG A 90 -9.13 41.43 -22.95
C ARG A 90 -10.22 41.30 -21.87
N PRO A 91 -11.51 41.29 -22.26
CA PRO A 91 -12.61 41.24 -21.30
C PRO A 91 -12.94 39.83 -20.80
N GLU A 92 -12.33 38.77 -21.35
CA GLU A 92 -12.56 37.40 -20.93
C GLU A 92 -12.05 37.13 -19.50
N THR A 93 -12.79 36.32 -18.73
CA THR A 93 -12.42 35.96 -17.35
C THR A 93 -11.43 34.80 -17.33
N TYR A 94 -11.52 33.90 -18.31
CA TYR A 94 -10.67 32.74 -18.46
C TYR A 94 -9.96 32.77 -19.80
N ALA A 95 -8.79 32.16 -19.86
CA ALA A 95 -8.11 31.85 -21.10
C ALA A 95 -7.65 30.39 -21.07
N ALA A 96 -8.00 29.65 -22.13
CA ALA A 96 -7.74 28.22 -22.26
C ALA A 96 -6.53 27.94 -23.14
N GLN A 97 -5.78 26.88 -22.85
CA GLN A 97 -4.62 26.45 -23.64
C GLN A 97 -3.60 27.59 -23.81
N ILE A 98 -3.26 28.27 -22.71
CA ILE A 98 -2.30 29.37 -22.71
C ILE A 98 -0.89 28.80 -22.86
N ASN A 99 -0.17 29.27 -23.88
CA ASN A 99 1.25 28.99 -24.03
C ASN A 99 2.08 29.91 -23.11
N LEU A 100 2.60 29.34 -22.03
CA LEU A 100 3.50 30.01 -21.09
C LEU A 100 4.95 29.85 -21.54
N ARG A 101 5.45 30.88 -22.25
CA ARG A 101 6.80 30.89 -22.81
C ARG A 101 7.46 32.26 -22.65
N PRO A 102 8.22 32.49 -21.57
CA PRO A 102 9.12 33.63 -21.45
C PRO A 102 10.21 33.57 -22.55
N ASN A 103 10.63 34.72 -23.07
CA ASN A 103 11.76 34.82 -23.99
C ASN A 103 13.10 34.81 -23.25
N ALA A 104 13.11 35.35 -22.03
CA ALA A 104 14.29 35.34 -21.17
C ALA A 104 14.49 33.95 -20.54
N PRO A 105 15.74 33.52 -20.28
CA PRO A 105 16.00 32.37 -19.43
C PRO A 105 15.30 32.52 -18.08
N VAL A 106 14.63 31.46 -17.65
CA VAL A 106 13.94 31.44 -16.36
C VAL A 106 14.94 31.06 -15.26
N HIS A 107 14.98 31.84 -14.18
CA HIS A 107 15.98 31.71 -13.12
C HIS A 107 16.08 30.30 -12.51
N PHE A 108 14.97 29.57 -12.42
CA PHE A 108 14.98 28.20 -11.88
C PHE A 108 15.65 27.17 -12.82
N LEU A 109 16.05 27.55 -14.03
CA LEU A 109 16.86 26.73 -14.95
C LEU A 109 18.31 27.25 -15.09
N ASP A 110 18.70 28.27 -14.32
CA ASP A 110 20.04 28.82 -14.39
C ASP A 110 21.10 27.75 -14.07
N GLY A 111 22.18 27.72 -14.85
CA GLY A 111 23.27 26.76 -14.68
C GLY A 111 22.96 25.32 -15.12
N THR A 112 21.73 25.01 -15.58
CA THR A 112 21.36 23.66 -16.03
C THR A 112 21.72 23.35 -17.48
N GLY A 113 21.90 24.38 -18.32
CA GLY A 113 22.03 24.23 -19.77
C GLY A 113 20.75 23.79 -20.48
N LEU A 114 19.60 23.81 -19.78
CA LEU A 114 18.28 23.48 -20.32
C LEU A 114 17.58 24.75 -20.81
N PHE A 115 16.70 24.59 -21.81
CA PHE A 115 15.77 25.64 -22.21
C PHE A 115 14.33 25.22 -21.91
N LEU A 116 13.46 26.19 -21.71
CA LEU A 116 12.05 25.94 -21.47
C LEU A 116 11.33 25.61 -22.79
N ASN A 117 10.78 24.40 -22.88
CA ASN A 117 9.90 23.99 -23.98
C ASN A 117 8.54 24.70 -23.88
N ARG A 118 7.68 24.48 -24.88
CA ARG A 118 6.29 24.94 -24.85
C ARG A 118 5.57 24.38 -23.62
N ASN A 119 4.92 25.24 -22.84
CA ASN A 119 4.15 24.86 -21.66
C ASN A 119 2.72 25.34 -21.85
N LEU A 120 1.79 24.40 -22.01
CA LEU A 120 0.38 24.69 -22.22
C LEU A 120 -0.35 24.50 -20.89
N ALA A 121 -0.81 25.61 -20.32
CA ALA A 121 -1.72 25.57 -19.17
C ALA A 121 -3.16 25.42 -19.68
N ASP A 122 -3.90 24.46 -19.12
CA ASP A 122 -5.28 24.15 -19.52
C ASP A 122 -6.16 25.40 -19.40
N LEU A 123 -6.15 26.06 -18.23
CA LEU A 123 -6.91 27.27 -17.96
C LEU A 123 -6.14 28.24 -17.03
N ILE A 124 -6.26 29.54 -17.29
CA ILE A 124 -5.91 30.59 -16.33
C ILE A 124 -7.12 31.50 -16.14
N ARG A 125 -7.52 31.71 -14.89
CA ARG A 125 -8.56 32.66 -14.50
C ARG A 125 -7.93 33.96 -14.04
N ARG A 126 -8.46 35.09 -14.51
CA ARG A 126 -8.10 36.43 -14.05
C ARG A 126 -9.24 37.03 -13.22
N SER A 127 -8.97 37.31 -11.96
CA SER A 127 -9.95 37.92 -11.03
C SER A 127 -9.34 39.14 -10.33
N PRO A 128 -10.15 40.09 -9.84
CA PRO A 128 -9.67 41.12 -8.92
C PRO A 128 -9.01 40.46 -7.69
N SER A 129 -7.91 41.04 -7.21
CA SER A 129 -7.24 40.58 -5.99
C SER A 129 -8.16 40.81 -4.79
N LYS A 130 -8.27 39.78 -3.93
CA LYS A 130 -9.02 39.90 -2.67
C LYS A 130 -8.26 40.72 -1.63
N GLU A 131 -6.92 40.72 -1.71
CA GLU A 131 -6.04 41.36 -0.73
C GLU A 131 -5.64 42.78 -1.12
N LYS A 132 -5.49 43.05 -2.42
CA LYS A 132 -4.94 44.33 -2.94
C LYS A 132 -5.94 45.01 -3.88
N PRO A 133 -6.70 46.01 -3.40
CA PRO A 133 -7.62 46.76 -4.23
C PRO A 133 -6.94 47.35 -5.48
N GLY A 134 -7.57 47.20 -6.65
CA GLY A 134 -7.03 47.67 -7.92
C GLY A 134 -5.98 46.77 -8.56
N GLN A 135 -5.59 45.67 -7.92
CA GLN A 135 -4.77 44.62 -8.53
C GLN A 135 -5.61 43.43 -8.97
N PHE A 136 -5.02 42.60 -9.83
CA PHE A 136 -5.59 41.35 -10.30
C PHE A 136 -4.74 40.15 -9.86
N GLU A 137 -5.41 39.01 -9.73
CA GLU A 137 -4.80 37.72 -9.44
C GLU A 137 -5.09 36.74 -10.57
N LEU A 138 -4.08 35.95 -10.92
CA LEU A 138 -4.16 34.86 -11.87
C LEU A 138 -4.16 33.52 -11.13
N THR A 139 -5.25 32.77 -11.24
CA THR A 139 -5.35 31.40 -10.74
C THR A 139 -5.05 30.44 -11.89
N ILE A 140 -4.08 29.55 -11.69
CA ILE A 140 -3.79 28.47 -12.63
C ILE A 140 -4.73 27.31 -12.32
N ILE A 141 -5.34 26.77 -13.38
CA ILE A 141 -6.33 25.71 -13.29
C ILE A 141 -5.91 24.59 -14.23
N ASP A 142 -5.84 23.38 -13.68
CA ASP A 142 -5.51 22.15 -14.41
C ASP A 142 -6.75 21.27 -14.46
N VAL A 143 -7.21 20.90 -15.65
CA VAL A 143 -8.42 20.10 -15.83
C VAL A 143 -7.98 18.65 -15.94
N LYS A 144 -8.54 17.77 -15.10
CA LYS A 144 -8.12 16.37 -15.04
C LYS A 144 -9.31 15.44 -14.95
N ALA A 145 -9.36 14.48 -15.88
CA ALA A 145 -10.30 13.36 -15.87
C ALA A 145 -9.95 12.37 -14.75
N THR A 146 -10.11 12.81 -13.51
CA THR A 146 -9.95 12.01 -12.29
C THR A 146 -10.95 12.51 -11.27
N ARG A 147 -11.35 11.67 -10.32
CA ARG A 147 -12.14 12.13 -9.18
C ARG A 147 -11.33 12.66 -8.01
N ARG A 148 -10.03 12.39 -7.92
CA ARG A 148 -9.20 12.92 -6.82
C ARG A 148 -7.90 13.49 -7.36
N ALA A 149 -7.57 14.71 -6.99
CA ALA A 149 -6.28 15.27 -7.36
C ALA A 149 -5.14 14.62 -6.55
N THR A 150 -4.08 14.23 -7.25
CA THR A 150 -2.86 13.74 -6.63
C THR A 150 -1.84 14.85 -6.46
N ALA A 151 -0.81 14.61 -5.63
CA ALA A 151 0.26 15.56 -5.41
C ALA A 151 1.02 15.94 -6.69
N PHE A 152 1.12 15.04 -7.68
CA PHE A 152 1.83 15.32 -8.92
C PHE A 152 1.05 16.29 -9.85
N HIS A 153 -0.29 16.26 -9.84
CA HIS A 153 -1.11 17.28 -10.50
C HIS A 153 -0.85 18.66 -9.88
N LYS A 154 -0.84 18.73 -8.54
CA LYS A 154 -0.58 19.97 -7.78
C LYS A 154 0.80 20.55 -8.07
N THR A 155 1.85 19.72 -8.21
CA THR A 155 3.18 20.18 -8.64
C THR A 155 3.23 20.68 -10.09
N GLN A 156 2.40 20.15 -10.99
CA GLN A 156 2.32 20.64 -12.37
C GLN A 156 1.74 22.06 -12.42
N VAL A 157 0.65 22.30 -11.68
CA VAL A 157 0.06 23.64 -11.49
C VAL A 157 1.08 24.61 -10.86
N ALA A 158 1.80 24.16 -9.82
CA ALA A 158 2.84 24.97 -9.18
C ALA A 158 3.98 25.34 -10.14
N PHE A 159 4.36 24.43 -11.04
CA PHE A 159 5.32 24.71 -12.09
C PHE A 159 4.80 25.77 -13.08
N TYR A 160 3.56 25.65 -13.55
CA TYR A 160 2.95 26.68 -14.39
C TYR A 160 2.90 28.04 -13.69
N ALA A 161 2.61 28.07 -12.39
CA ALA A 161 2.63 29.29 -11.58
C ALA A 161 4.02 29.96 -11.59
N ARG A 162 5.10 29.17 -11.52
CA ARG A 162 6.48 29.68 -11.61
C ARG A 162 6.81 30.23 -12.98
N VAL A 163 6.44 29.53 -14.05
CA VAL A 163 6.63 30.02 -15.43
C VAL A 163 5.83 31.30 -15.66
N LEU A 164 4.58 31.35 -15.20
CA LEU A 164 3.71 32.51 -15.33
C LEU A 164 4.28 33.72 -14.60
N LYS A 165 4.82 33.55 -13.40
CA LYS A 165 5.49 34.64 -12.66
C LYS A 165 6.65 35.23 -13.47
N SER A 166 7.52 34.39 -14.02
CA SER A 166 8.62 34.86 -14.89
C SER A 166 8.12 35.60 -16.12
N LEU A 167 7.00 35.16 -16.71
CA LEU A 167 6.38 35.84 -17.85
C LEU A 167 5.82 37.21 -17.48
N LEU A 168 5.16 37.35 -16.33
CA LEU A 168 4.67 38.65 -15.82
C LEU A 168 5.82 39.63 -15.58
N ASP A 169 6.91 39.15 -14.98
CA ASP A 169 8.12 39.94 -14.70
C ASP A 169 8.77 40.43 -16.01
N GLU A 170 8.92 39.54 -17.01
CA GLU A 170 9.45 39.88 -18.34
C GLU A 170 8.57 40.92 -19.06
N MET A 171 7.26 40.75 -18.99
CA MET A 171 6.28 41.66 -19.59
C MET A 171 6.09 42.97 -18.82
N LYS A 172 6.73 43.10 -17.64
CA LYS A 172 6.64 44.25 -16.72
C LYS A 172 5.21 44.58 -16.31
N ILE A 173 4.42 43.54 -16.01
CA ILE A 173 3.04 43.68 -15.54
C ILE A 173 3.05 43.78 -14.01
N SER A 174 2.72 44.96 -13.46
CA SER A 174 2.81 45.24 -12.02
C SER A 174 1.46 45.27 -11.29
N ASP A 175 0.36 45.37 -12.02
CA ASP A 175 -1.01 45.39 -11.49
C ASP A 175 -1.65 44.00 -11.41
N THR A 176 -0.92 42.95 -11.81
CA THR A 176 -1.40 41.57 -11.86
C THR A 176 -0.37 40.66 -11.22
N SER A 177 -0.82 39.74 -10.36
CA SER A 177 0.03 38.78 -9.67
C SER A 177 -0.49 37.35 -9.82
N VAL A 178 0.35 36.35 -9.55
CA VAL A 178 -0.10 34.96 -9.47
C VAL A 178 -0.72 34.73 -8.10
N GLY A 179 -1.90 34.12 -8.05
CA GLY A 179 -2.62 33.85 -6.80
C GLY A 179 -1.85 32.91 -5.87
N MET A 180 -2.22 32.89 -4.59
CA MET A 180 -1.62 31.99 -3.59
C MET A 180 -2.20 30.56 -3.65
N THR A 181 -3.30 30.37 -4.37
CA THR A 181 -3.98 29.09 -4.56
C THR A 181 -4.05 28.71 -6.03
N GLY A 182 -4.04 27.40 -6.25
CA GLY A 182 -4.24 26.77 -7.55
C GLY A 182 -5.47 25.88 -7.51
N GLU A 183 -6.04 25.56 -8.67
CA GLU A 183 -7.22 24.71 -8.76
C GLU A 183 -6.95 23.51 -9.65
N ILE A 184 -7.54 22.37 -9.28
CA ILE A 184 -7.70 21.22 -10.16
C ILE A 184 -9.19 21.02 -10.37
N TRP A 185 -9.63 21.06 -11.63
CA TRP A 185 -11.01 20.79 -11.99
C TRP A 185 -11.13 19.31 -12.32
N ARG A 186 -11.87 18.61 -11.46
CA ARG A 186 -11.95 17.15 -11.40
C ARG A 186 -13.35 16.67 -11.78
N ILE A 187 -13.48 15.39 -12.11
CA ILE A 187 -14.79 14.76 -12.33
C ILE A 187 -15.61 14.93 -11.04
N LYS A 188 -16.87 15.36 -11.19
CA LYS A 188 -17.80 15.49 -10.05
C LYS A 188 -17.94 14.17 -9.29
N ASP A 189 -18.11 14.21 -7.97
CA ASP A 189 -18.14 12.99 -7.13
C ASP A 189 -19.22 11.97 -7.56
N GLU A 190 -20.38 12.46 -8.01
CA GLU A 190 -21.48 11.64 -8.56
C GLU A 190 -21.42 11.49 -10.11
N GLY A 191 -20.49 12.17 -10.76
CA GLY A 191 -20.36 12.22 -12.22
C GLY A 191 -19.49 11.12 -12.81
N SER A 192 -19.40 11.12 -14.14
CA SER A 192 -18.49 10.25 -14.89
C SER A 192 -17.54 11.08 -15.74
N ALA A 193 -16.42 10.48 -16.17
CA ALA A 193 -15.48 11.13 -17.09
C ALA A 193 -16.13 11.56 -18.42
N ASN A 194 -17.26 10.97 -18.81
CA ASN A 194 -18.01 11.34 -20.02
C ASN A 194 -18.90 12.58 -19.84
N SER A 195 -19.06 13.07 -18.61
CA SER A 195 -19.78 14.30 -18.29
C SER A 195 -19.00 15.56 -18.73
N ASP A 196 -19.69 16.69 -18.78
CA ASP A 196 -19.12 18.04 -18.88
C ASP A 196 -19.15 18.81 -17.56
N GLN A 197 -19.60 18.18 -16.46
CA GLN A 197 -19.62 18.73 -15.11
C GLN A 197 -18.30 18.47 -14.37
N TRP A 198 -17.92 19.40 -13.49
CA TRP A 198 -16.69 19.32 -12.69
C TRP A 198 -16.92 19.81 -11.26
N ASP A 199 -16.08 19.32 -10.35
CA ASP A 199 -15.85 19.91 -9.03
C ASP A 199 -14.51 20.65 -9.01
N VAL A 200 -14.40 21.68 -8.15
CA VAL A 200 -13.19 22.47 -7.98
C VAL A 200 -12.46 22.00 -6.72
N GLU A 201 -11.24 21.49 -6.87
CA GLU A 201 -10.34 21.22 -5.75
C GLU A 201 -9.30 22.35 -5.66
N GLU A 202 -9.49 23.26 -4.70
CA GLU A 202 -8.55 24.35 -4.42
C GLU A 202 -7.45 23.90 -3.45
N PHE A 203 -6.21 24.35 -3.66
CA PHE A 203 -5.09 24.05 -2.76
C PHE A 203 -4.07 25.20 -2.71
N ALA A 204 -3.35 25.28 -1.58
CA ALA A 204 -2.27 26.25 -1.40
C ALA A 204 -1.07 25.92 -2.29
N LEU A 205 -0.57 26.89 -3.07
CA LEU A 205 0.52 26.69 -4.03
C LEU A 205 1.91 26.59 -3.38
N ASP A 206 2.15 27.34 -2.32
CA ASP A 206 3.48 27.53 -1.73
C ASP A 206 4.23 26.22 -1.40
N PRO A 207 3.61 25.19 -0.76
CA PRO A 207 4.28 23.91 -0.50
C PRO A 207 4.76 23.22 -1.78
N TYR A 208 3.98 23.27 -2.85
CA TYR A 208 4.29 22.62 -4.12
C TYR A 208 5.30 23.42 -4.96
N VAL A 209 5.26 24.74 -4.87
CA VAL A 209 6.28 25.62 -5.46
C VAL A 209 7.66 25.31 -4.87
N ARG A 210 7.75 25.13 -3.55
CA ARG A 210 9.01 24.74 -2.88
C ARG A 210 9.55 23.40 -3.40
N LEU A 211 8.66 22.41 -3.61
CA LEU A 211 9.05 21.12 -4.17
C LEU A 211 9.60 21.25 -5.60
N VAL A 212 8.96 22.08 -6.43
CA VAL A 212 9.41 22.35 -7.80
C VAL A 212 10.76 23.07 -7.79
N ASP A 213 10.91 24.11 -6.99
CA ASP A 213 12.17 24.86 -6.88
C ASP A 213 13.31 23.96 -6.36
N GLU A 214 13.06 23.11 -5.36
CA GLU A 214 14.06 22.15 -4.87
C GLU A 214 14.46 21.13 -5.96
N PHE A 215 13.50 20.60 -6.71
CA PHE A 215 13.78 19.69 -7.82
C PHE A 215 14.65 20.36 -8.89
N CYS A 216 14.27 21.57 -9.33
CA CYS A 216 15.00 22.33 -10.34
C CYS A 216 16.42 22.69 -9.87
N ALA A 217 16.60 23.00 -8.59
CA ALA A 217 17.90 23.39 -8.03
C ALA A 217 18.83 22.20 -7.76
N LYS A 218 18.32 21.07 -7.26
CA LYS A 218 19.14 19.96 -6.77
C LYS A 218 19.20 18.77 -7.72
N HIS A 219 18.07 18.35 -8.26
CA HIS A 219 17.96 17.07 -8.99
C HIS A 219 18.06 17.25 -10.50
N LEU A 220 17.37 18.26 -11.05
CA LEU A 220 17.35 18.51 -12.48
C LEU A 220 18.76 18.71 -13.09
N PRO A 221 19.69 19.47 -12.48
CA PRO A 221 21.03 19.65 -13.04
C PRO A 221 21.81 18.34 -13.06
N GLU A 222 21.71 17.55 -11.99
CA GLU A 222 22.34 16.23 -11.90
C GLU A 222 21.83 15.32 -13.01
N ILE A 223 20.51 15.20 -13.16
CA ILE A 223 19.86 14.37 -14.19
C ILE A 223 20.27 14.84 -15.59
N ALA A 224 20.20 16.15 -15.86
CA ALA A 224 20.53 16.73 -17.16
C ALA A 224 21.99 16.45 -17.57
N SER A 225 22.91 16.41 -16.61
CA SER A 225 24.33 16.16 -16.85
C SER A 225 24.67 14.72 -17.25
N LYS A 226 23.77 13.74 -17.01
CA LYS A 226 24.01 12.33 -17.28
C LYS A 226 24.19 12.05 -18.77
N GLN A 227 25.21 11.25 -19.09
CA GLN A 227 25.49 10.84 -20.46
C GLN A 227 24.56 9.71 -20.88
N VAL A 228 23.97 9.87 -22.06
CA VAL A 228 23.13 8.85 -22.70
C VAL A 228 23.44 8.85 -24.19
N GLY A 229 23.72 7.69 -24.77
CA GLY A 229 24.08 7.50 -26.17
C GLY A 229 24.41 6.04 -26.50
N SER A 230 25.03 5.80 -27.66
CA SER A 230 25.36 4.44 -28.09
C SER A 230 26.29 3.75 -27.09
N GLY A 231 25.83 2.65 -26.50
CA GLY A 231 26.58 1.85 -25.53
C GLY A 231 26.78 2.48 -24.15
N VAL A 232 26.24 3.69 -23.90
CA VAL A 232 26.39 4.41 -22.63
C VAL A 232 25.05 4.93 -22.16
N ASP A 233 24.60 4.49 -20.98
CA ASP A 233 23.45 5.07 -20.29
C ASP A 233 23.75 5.15 -18.79
N GLN A 234 24.06 6.36 -18.31
CA GLN A 234 24.38 6.62 -16.90
C GLN A 234 23.14 6.84 -16.03
N THR A 235 21.93 6.75 -16.61
CA THR A 235 20.70 7.07 -15.89
C THR A 235 20.26 5.97 -14.94
N GLN A 236 19.75 6.40 -13.79
CA GLN A 236 19.14 5.50 -12.82
C GLN A 236 17.67 5.21 -13.15
N PHE A 237 17.28 3.95 -13.01
CA PHE A 237 15.90 3.48 -13.17
C PHE A 237 15.59 2.42 -12.12
N HIS A 238 14.31 2.20 -11.85
CA HIS A 238 13.84 1.07 -11.06
C HIS A 238 12.44 0.70 -11.57
N VAL A 239 12.23 -0.59 -11.86
CA VAL A 239 10.95 -1.09 -12.36
C VAL A 239 10.04 -1.40 -11.16
N TYR A 240 8.82 -0.87 -11.17
CA TYR A 240 7.81 -1.09 -10.14
C TYR A 240 6.40 -0.90 -10.73
N PHE A 241 5.35 -1.10 -9.93
CA PHE A 241 3.96 -1.16 -10.40
C PHE A 241 3.50 0.09 -11.20
N LYS A 242 3.96 1.32 -10.86
CA LYS A 242 3.56 2.51 -11.65
C LYS A 242 4.19 2.54 -13.04
N CYS A 243 5.25 1.76 -13.30
CA CYS A 243 5.90 1.72 -14.61
C CYS A 243 4.99 1.13 -15.71
N GLU A 244 3.88 0.47 -15.37
CA GLU A 244 2.88 -0.02 -16.31
C GLU A 244 2.49 1.02 -17.37
N GLN A 245 2.29 2.28 -16.96
CA GLN A 245 1.89 3.39 -17.84
C GLN A 245 3.08 4.15 -18.43
N CYS A 246 4.31 3.65 -18.29
CA CYS A 246 5.50 4.31 -18.78
C CYS A 246 5.86 3.84 -20.19
N ASN A 247 5.99 4.78 -21.12
CA ASN A 247 6.38 4.50 -22.51
C ASN A 247 7.76 3.81 -22.65
N PHE A 248 8.59 3.84 -21.60
CA PHE A 248 9.92 3.23 -21.56
C PHE A 248 9.96 1.90 -20.78
N LEU A 249 8.80 1.35 -20.40
CA LEU A 249 8.73 0.11 -19.62
C LEU A 249 9.43 -1.04 -20.34
N GLU A 250 9.13 -1.28 -21.62
CA GLU A 250 9.73 -2.40 -22.37
C GLU A 250 11.25 -2.31 -22.43
N HIS A 251 11.81 -1.12 -22.65
CA HIS A 251 13.24 -0.90 -22.54
C HIS A 251 13.80 -1.25 -21.15
N CYS A 252 13.14 -0.83 -20.07
CA CYS A 252 13.58 -1.16 -18.71
C CYS A 252 13.38 -2.63 -18.33
N ARG A 253 12.34 -3.29 -18.87
CA ARG A 253 12.06 -4.71 -18.67
C ARG A 253 13.17 -5.59 -19.22
N SER A 254 13.80 -5.19 -20.33
CA SER A 254 14.92 -5.94 -20.90
C SER A 254 16.08 -6.15 -19.90
N ALA A 255 16.29 -5.22 -18.95
CA ALA A 255 17.35 -5.32 -17.94
C ALA A 255 17.02 -6.29 -16.79
N ILE A 256 15.74 -6.60 -16.58
CA ILE A 256 15.25 -7.51 -15.54
C ILE A 256 14.70 -8.82 -16.12
N ASP A 257 14.84 -9.04 -17.42
CA ASP A 257 14.35 -10.22 -18.12
C ASP A 257 14.98 -11.51 -17.54
N GLU A 258 14.20 -12.59 -17.49
CA GLU A 258 14.63 -13.90 -16.98
C GLU A 258 15.69 -14.57 -17.85
N LYS A 259 15.79 -14.19 -19.13
CA LYS A 259 16.83 -14.65 -20.05
C LYS A 259 18.21 -14.13 -19.68
N ASN A 260 18.29 -13.04 -18.91
CA ASN A 260 19.56 -12.53 -18.42
C ASN A 260 20.06 -13.39 -17.26
N PRO A 261 21.33 -13.84 -17.28
CA PRO A 261 21.93 -14.52 -16.14
C PRO A 261 21.82 -13.69 -14.87
N ALA A 262 21.67 -14.35 -13.71
CA ALA A 262 21.47 -13.66 -12.43
C ALA A 262 22.54 -12.60 -12.11
N TYR A 263 23.80 -12.82 -12.53
CA TYR A 263 24.90 -11.89 -12.30
C TYR A 263 24.83 -10.60 -13.15
N SER A 264 24.09 -10.59 -14.26
CA SER A 264 23.88 -9.42 -15.12
C SER A 264 22.45 -8.89 -15.08
N ARG A 265 21.50 -9.65 -14.51
CA ARG A 265 20.11 -9.25 -14.31
C ARG A 265 20.01 -8.17 -13.25
N ASP A 266 19.45 -7.00 -13.60
CA ASP A 266 19.39 -5.82 -12.71
C ASP A 266 18.60 -6.13 -11.43
N VAL A 267 19.08 -5.62 -10.30
CA VAL A 267 18.51 -5.85 -8.97
C VAL A 267 17.05 -5.36 -8.82
N SER A 268 16.56 -4.52 -9.73
CA SER A 268 15.13 -4.15 -9.79
C SER A 268 14.20 -5.33 -10.04
N ALA A 269 14.72 -6.47 -10.52
CA ALA A 269 13.95 -7.70 -10.61
C ALA A 269 13.49 -8.20 -9.24
N VAL A 270 14.18 -7.85 -8.15
CA VAL A 270 13.89 -8.35 -6.80
C VAL A 270 12.63 -7.70 -6.23
N ALA A 271 11.63 -8.53 -5.94
CA ALA A 271 10.33 -8.04 -5.51
C ALA A 271 10.38 -7.33 -4.15
N GLY A 272 9.68 -6.19 -4.05
CA GLY A 272 9.59 -5.38 -2.83
C GLY A 272 10.80 -4.47 -2.56
N LEU A 273 11.76 -4.40 -3.49
CA LEU A 273 12.81 -3.39 -3.49
C LEU A 273 12.21 -2.00 -3.77
N THR A 274 12.75 -0.94 -3.14
CA THR A 274 12.35 0.46 -3.42
C THR A 274 13.40 1.19 -4.25
N HIS A 275 13.04 2.37 -4.77
CA HIS A 275 13.99 3.24 -5.48
C HIS A 275 15.21 3.59 -4.62
N GLU A 276 14.97 3.95 -3.36
CA GLU A 276 16.01 4.32 -2.40
C GLU A 276 16.88 3.12 -2.04
N ALA A 277 16.26 1.96 -1.83
CA ALA A 277 16.98 0.72 -1.55
C ALA A 277 17.90 0.34 -2.72
N LYS A 278 17.42 0.42 -3.98
CA LYS A 278 18.26 0.19 -5.16
C LYS A 278 19.46 1.13 -5.19
N ARG A 279 19.26 2.44 -4.96
CA ARG A 279 20.37 3.42 -4.94
C ARG A 279 21.39 3.10 -3.84
N SER A 280 20.93 2.71 -2.65
CA SER A 280 21.80 2.29 -1.55
C SER A 280 22.60 1.03 -1.91
N LEU A 281 21.97 0.02 -2.52
CA LEU A 281 22.65 -1.20 -2.98
C LEU A 281 23.73 -0.89 -4.02
N GLN A 282 23.43 -0.02 -5.00
CA GLN A 282 24.40 0.37 -6.02
C GLN A 282 25.61 1.09 -5.44
N ARG A 283 25.44 1.94 -4.42
CA ARG A 283 26.57 2.56 -3.69
C ARG A 283 27.45 1.54 -2.98
N LEU A 284 26.88 0.42 -2.57
CA LEU A 284 27.59 -0.73 -1.98
C LEU A 284 28.14 -1.69 -3.06
N GLY A 285 28.02 -1.36 -4.35
CA GLY A 285 28.48 -2.20 -5.47
C GLY A 285 27.56 -3.36 -5.81
N VAL A 286 26.36 -3.45 -5.22
CA VAL A 286 25.35 -4.48 -5.50
C VAL A 286 24.38 -3.94 -6.56
N THR A 287 24.51 -4.44 -7.79
CA THR A 287 23.74 -3.96 -8.95
C THR A 287 22.89 -5.05 -9.60
N SER A 288 23.21 -6.33 -9.37
CA SER A 288 22.49 -7.46 -9.95
C SER A 288 21.83 -8.39 -8.92
N VAL A 289 20.90 -9.21 -9.41
CA VAL A 289 20.20 -10.24 -8.61
C VAL A 289 21.21 -11.21 -7.98
N GLY A 290 22.18 -11.70 -8.74
CA GLY A 290 23.18 -12.66 -8.27
C GLY A 290 24.12 -12.07 -7.22
N GLN A 291 24.48 -10.79 -7.34
CA GLN A 291 25.25 -10.09 -6.31
C GLN A 291 24.44 -9.93 -5.03
N LEU A 292 23.15 -9.57 -5.11
CA LEU A 292 22.30 -9.45 -3.93
C LEU A 292 22.05 -10.80 -3.26
N ALA A 293 21.85 -11.86 -4.04
CA ALA A 293 21.65 -13.23 -3.54
C ALA A 293 22.82 -13.75 -2.69
N THR A 294 24.01 -13.18 -2.87
CA THR A 294 25.24 -13.58 -2.17
C THR A 294 25.74 -12.54 -1.16
N ALA A 295 25.01 -11.44 -0.96
CA ALA A 295 25.39 -10.32 -0.10
C ALA A 295 25.18 -10.62 1.40
N LYS A 296 26.02 -11.52 1.95
CA LYS A 296 26.02 -11.86 3.38
C LYS A 296 26.34 -10.63 4.23
N GLY A 297 25.63 -10.44 5.34
CA GLY A 297 25.87 -9.34 6.27
C GLY A 297 25.41 -7.97 5.75
N LEU A 298 24.64 -7.92 4.67
CA LEU A 298 24.13 -6.66 4.09
C LEU A 298 23.46 -5.76 5.14
N ALA A 299 22.69 -6.35 6.08
CA ALA A 299 22.01 -5.61 7.14
C ALA A 299 22.96 -4.72 8.00
N GLN A 300 24.23 -5.12 8.11
CA GLN A 300 25.26 -4.48 8.93
C GLN A 300 26.25 -3.64 8.10
N ALA A 301 26.03 -3.52 6.78
CA ALA A 301 26.96 -2.80 5.90
C ALA A 301 27.01 -1.30 6.24
N PRO A 302 28.22 -0.69 6.36
CA PRO A 302 28.36 0.74 6.59
C PRO A 302 27.65 1.58 5.52
N GLY A 303 26.85 2.58 5.93
CA GLY A 303 26.15 3.48 5.01
C GLY A 303 24.84 2.93 4.43
N ILE A 304 24.38 1.76 4.89
CA ILE A 304 23.06 1.24 4.53
C ILE A 304 21.94 2.04 5.21
N SER A 305 20.82 2.26 4.51
CA SER A 305 19.66 2.89 5.14
C SER A 305 18.99 1.93 6.13
N TRP A 306 18.39 2.48 7.18
CA TRP A 306 17.70 1.67 8.19
C TRP A 306 16.54 0.83 7.59
N SER A 307 15.83 1.39 6.61
CA SER A 307 14.75 0.68 5.89
C SER A 307 15.27 -0.51 5.08
N LEU A 308 16.43 -0.38 4.44
CA LEU A 308 17.07 -1.47 3.71
C LEU A 308 17.68 -2.50 4.67
N SER A 309 18.35 -2.06 5.75
CA SER A 309 18.89 -2.94 6.78
C SER A 309 17.84 -3.90 7.34
N ARG A 310 16.67 -3.37 7.73
CA ARG A 310 15.54 -4.17 8.25
C ARG A 310 14.97 -5.20 7.27
N ARG A 311 15.14 -5.00 5.97
CA ARG A 311 14.59 -5.87 4.92
C ARG A 311 15.69 -6.65 4.19
N ALA A 312 16.95 -6.54 4.60
CA ALA A 312 18.08 -7.09 3.89
C ALA A 312 17.97 -8.61 3.74
N GLY A 313 17.70 -9.35 4.82
CA GLY A 313 17.52 -10.81 4.79
C GLY A 313 16.44 -11.23 3.80
N LEU A 314 15.24 -10.64 3.90
CA LEU A 314 14.14 -10.90 2.96
C LEU A 314 14.51 -10.61 1.49
N LEU A 315 15.22 -9.52 1.22
CA LEU A 315 15.63 -9.16 -0.14
C LEU A 315 16.72 -10.11 -0.67
N VAL A 316 17.62 -10.58 0.19
CA VAL A 316 18.63 -11.60 -0.14
C VAL A 316 17.94 -12.93 -0.47
N ASP A 317 16.97 -13.38 0.34
CA ASP A 317 16.21 -14.61 0.09
C ASP A 317 15.44 -14.54 -1.25
N ARG A 318 14.80 -13.40 -1.53
CA ARG A 318 14.10 -13.15 -2.81
C ARG A 318 15.06 -13.13 -3.99
N ALA A 319 16.23 -12.53 -3.84
CA ALA A 319 17.26 -12.54 -4.86
C ALA A 319 17.82 -13.97 -5.09
N ALA A 320 18.01 -14.74 -4.03
CA ALA A 320 18.45 -16.13 -4.11
C ALA A 320 17.41 -17.02 -4.80
N SER A 321 16.13 -16.85 -4.46
CA SER A 321 15.02 -17.54 -5.11
C SER A 321 14.97 -17.24 -6.61
N LEU A 322 15.06 -15.96 -6.99
CA LEU A 322 15.14 -15.53 -8.40
C LEU A 322 16.37 -16.07 -9.12
N SER A 323 17.53 -16.12 -8.45
CA SER A 323 18.77 -16.62 -9.02
C SER A 323 18.74 -18.13 -9.24
N GLN A 324 18.03 -18.88 -8.40
CA GLN A 324 17.94 -20.34 -8.45
C GLN A 324 16.73 -20.84 -9.24
N GLY A 325 15.74 -19.97 -9.49
CA GLY A 325 14.46 -20.36 -10.07
C GLY A 325 13.65 -21.28 -9.16
N ALA A 326 13.82 -21.16 -7.85
CA ALA A 326 13.26 -22.08 -6.86
C ALA A 326 12.51 -21.35 -5.75
N ILE A 327 11.47 -21.98 -5.21
CA ILE A 327 10.76 -21.50 -4.02
C ILE A 327 11.64 -21.75 -2.79
N LEU A 328 11.97 -20.68 -2.06
CA LEU A 328 12.76 -20.76 -0.83
C LEU A 328 11.91 -20.35 0.37
N ARG A 329 12.24 -20.88 1.54
CA ARG A 329 11.75 -20.36 2.81
C ARG A 329 12.46 -19.05 3.13
N THR A 330 11.71 -18.09 3.63
CA THR A 330 12.31 -16.90 4.26
C THR A 330 12.77 -17.25 5.68
N GLU A 331 13.47 -16.30 6.31
CA GLU A 331 13.77 -16.33 7.74
C GLU A 331 12.51 -16.43 8.64
N GLU A 332 11.35 -16.00 8.17
CA GLU A 332 10.09 -16.07 8.92
C GLU A 332 9.60 -17.53 8.95
N GLN A 333 9.60 -18.13 10.14
CA GLN A 333 9.20 -19.54 10.29
C GLN A 333 7.69 -19.74 10.31
N ASN A 334 6.93 -18.72 10.72
CA ASN A 334 5.48 -18.80 10.89
C ASN A 334 4.81 -17.43 10.70
N THR A 335 3.47 -17.42 10.59
CA THR A 335 2.66 -16.21 10.44
C THR A 335 1.36 -16.30 11.22
N TYR A 336 0.90 -15.15 11.70
CA TYR A 336 -0.40 -14.93 12.35
C TYR A 336 -1.45 -14.35 11.39
N LEU A 337 -1.16 -14.28 10.10
CA LEU A 337 -2.07 -13.64 9.14
C LEU A 337 -3.12 -14.58 8.57
N MET A 338 -3.00 -15.91 8.75
CA MET A 338 -3.91 -16.90 8.17
C MET A 338 -4.12 -18.07 9.13
N PRO A 339 -5.36 -18.60 9.25
CA PRO A 339 -5.63 -19.72 10.14
C PRO A 339 -5.14 -21.06 9.56
N PRO A 340 -4.71 -22.01 10.40
CA PRO A 340 -4.24 -23.32 9.96
C PRO A 340 -5.35 -24.26 9.46
N ARG A 341 -6.61 -23.95 9.77
CA ARG A 341 -7.81 -24.72 9.38
C ARG A 341 -8.84 -23.78 8.76
N ILE A 342 -9.26 -24.11 7.53
CA ILE A 342 -10.35 -23.45 6.82
C ILE A 342 -11.22 -24.54 6.23
N ASN A 343 -12.45 -24.67 6.72
CA ASN A 343 -13.45 -25.60 6.17
C ASN A 343 -14.25 -24.96 5.06
N ALA A 344 -14.58 -23.67 5.21
CA ALA A 344 -15.28 -22.86 4.22
C ALA A 344 -14.42 -21.63 3.87
N ALA A 345 -13.84 -21.63 2.68
CA ALA A 345 -13.10 -20.51 2.14
C ALA A 345 -14.06 -19.60 1.35
N LEU A 346 -14.09 -18.32 1.71
CA LEU A 346 -14.94 -17.30 1.10
C LEU A 346 -14.03 -16.34 0.34
N ILE A 347 -13.87 -16.56 -0.96
CA ILE A 347 -12.89 -15.85 -1.78
C ILE A 347 -13.58 -14.66 -2.42
N VAL A 348 -12.99 -13.47 -2.26
CA VAL A 348 -13.49 -12.22 -2.84
C VAL A 348 -12.40 -11.62 -3.72
N SER A 349 -12.78 -11.16 -4.91
CA SER A 349 -11.92 -10.38 -5.78
C SER A 349 -12.57 -9.05 -6.11
N VAL A 350 -11.78 -7.98 -6.09
CA VAL A 350 -12.28 -6.59 -6.20
C VAL A 350 -11.41 -5.81 -7.17
N ASP A 351 -11.96 -5.52 -8.34
CA ASP A 351 -11.30 -4.64 -9.30
C ASP A 351 -11.74 -3.21 -9.09
N HIS A 352 -10.76 -2.30 -9.00
CA HIS A 352 -10.97 -0.87 -8.85
C HIS A 352 -10.45 -0.13 -10.07
N ASP A 353 -11.24 0.84 -10.50
CA ASP A 353 -10.85 1.80 -11.50
C ASP A 353 -10.26 3.06 -10.85
N PRO A 354 -8.96 3.35 -11.03
CA PRO A 354 -8.32 4.50 -10.40
C PRO A 354 -8.70 5.85 -11.03
N VAL A 355 -9.38 5.85 -12.19
CA VAL A 355 -9.78 7.07 -12.90
C VAL A 355 -11.08 7.61 -12.35
N ASP A 356 -12.13 6.80 -12.42
CA ASP A 356 -13.44 7.13 -11.87
C ASP A 356 -13.49 6.86 -10.36
N ASP A 357 -12.47 6.26 -9.74
CA ASP A 357 -12.47 5.89 -8.32
C ASP A 357 -13.71 5.04 -7.97
N ARG A 358 -13.97 3.96 -8.72
CA ARG A 358 -15.11 3.04 -8.54
C ARG A 358 -14.74 1.59 -8.79
N ILE A 359 -15.50 0.69 -8.22
CA ILE A 359 -15.43 -0.74 -8.53
C ILE A 359 -15.74 -0.95 -10.02
N ALA A 360 -14.89 -1.73 -10.69
CA ALA A 360 -15.06 -2.17 -12.07
C ALA A 360 -15.64 -3.59 -12.14
N SER A 361 -15.24 -4.46 -11.22
CA SER A 361 -15.77 -5.82 -11.12
C SER A 361 -15.67 -6.34 -9.68
N LEU A 362 -16.57 -7.25 -9.32
CA LEU A 362 -16.59 -7.97 -8.06
C LEU A 362 -16.81 -9.46 -8.33
N GLY A 363 -15.97 -10.30 -7.74
CA GLY A 363 -16.11 -11.74 -7.75
C GLY A 363 -16.26 -12.27 -6.33
N TYR A 364 -17.12 -13.26 -6.14
CA TYR A 364 -17.27 -14.00 -4.89
C TYR A 364 -17.39 -15.49 -5.18
N ARG A 365 -16.67 -16.31 -4.42
CA ARG A 365 -16.76 -17.76 -4.46
C ARG A 365 -16.69 -18.37 -3.07
N ARG A 366 -17.62 -19.28 -2.76
CA ARG A 366 -17.54 -20.16 -1.60
C ARG A 366 -17.00 -21.51 -2.00
N VAL A 367 -15.99 -21.97 -1.26
CA VAL A 367 -15.37 -23.28 -1.41
C VAL A 367 -15.41 -24.01 -0.07
N ASP A 368 -16.12 -25.13 -0.02
CA ASP A 368 -16.18 -25.99 1.16
C ASP A 368 -15.31 -27.23 0.93
N ASN A 369 -14.24 -27.37 1.71
CA ASN A 369 -13.29 -28.48 1.62
C ASN A 369 -12.80 -28.76 0.17
N GLY A 370 -12.50 -27.69 -0.58
CA GLY A 370 -12.04 -27.75 -1.97
C GLY A 370 -13.16 -27.84 -3.03
N ILE A 371 -14.43 -27.93 -2.62
CA ILE A 371 -15.58 -28.01 -3.53
C ILE A 371 -16.28 -26.66 -3.62
N ILE A 372 -16.43 -26.13 -4.84
CA ILE A 372 -17.16 -24.89 -5.10
C ILE A 372 -18.64 -25.11 -4.76
N LYS A 373 -19.20 -24.25 -3.90
CA LYS A 373 -20.61 -24.28 -3.47
C LYS A 373 -21.43 -23.17 -4.10
N SER A 374 -20.88 -21.97 -4.16
CA SER A 374 -21.49 -20.80 -4.76
C SER A 374 -20.40 -19.98 -5.46
N ASP A 375 -20.78 -19.32 -6.56
CA ASP A 375 -19.92 -18.42 -7.31
C ASP A 375 -20.79 -17.32 -7.93
N LEU A 376 -20.30 -16.09 -7.88
CA LEU A 376 -20.98 -14.92 -8.43
C LEU A 376 -19.97 -13.87 -8.87
N VAL A 377 -20.03 -13.50 -10.15
CA VAL A 377 -19.22 -12.42 -10.72
C VAL A 377 -20.11 -11.32 -11.29
N LYS A 378 -19.87 -10.08 -10.85
CA LYS A 378 -20.55 -8.87 -11.32
C LYS A 378 -19.54 -7.92 -11.94
N VAL A 379 -19.78 -7.54 -13.19
CA VAL A 379 -18.99 -6.52 -13.90
C VAL A 379 -19.85 -5.27 -13.98
N VAL A 380 -19.30 -4.14 -13.53
CA VAL A 380 -20.00 -2.86 -13.48
C VAL A 380 -20.08 -2.28 -14.88
N ARG A 381 -21.30 -1.97 -15.35
CA ARG A 381 -21.56 -1.62 -16.76
C ARG A 381 -21.19 -0.19 -17.12
N SER A 382 -21.26 0.72 -16.17
CA SER A 382 -20.99 2.14 -16.40
C SER A 382 -20.20 2.76 -15.24
N GLY A 383 -19.86 4.04 -15.37
CA GLY A 383 -19.30 4.82 -14.27
C GLY A 383 -20.34 5.34 -13.27
N GLU A 384 -21.63 4.99 -13.40
CA GLU A 384 -22.74 5.51 -12.58
C GLU A 384 -22.85 4.83 -11.20
N SER A 385 -23.41 5.56 -10.21
CA SER A 385 -23.35 5.10 -8.80
C SER A 385 -24.25 3.89 -8.59
N ARG A 386 -25.38 3.89 -9.29
CA ARG A 386 -26.39 2.84 -9.23
C ARG A 386 -25.83 1.49 -9.66
N ASP A 387 -24.98 1.45 -10.68
CA ASP A 387 -24.40 0.20 -11.19
C ASP A 387 -23.38 -0.37 -10.19
N GLU A 388 -22.55 0.49 -9.61
CA GLU A 388 -21.61 0.11 -8.55
C GLU A 388 -22.35 -0.44 -7.33
N ILE A 389 -23.37 0.27 -6.83
CA ILE A 389 -24.19 -0.17 -5.70
C ILE A 389 -24.86 -1.51 -6.01
N THR A 390 -25.39 -1.70 -7.22
CA THR A 390 -26.05 -2.96 -7.60
C THR A 390 -25.05 -4.13 -7.58
N ALA A 391 -23.83 -3.93 -8.09
CA ALA A 391 -22.80 -4.97 -8.05
C ALA A 391 -22.37 -5.30 -6.62
N ILE A 392 -22.19 -4.28 -5.76
CA ILE A 392 -21.88 -4.44 -4.33
C ILE A 392 -22.98 -5.23 -3.64
N VAL A 393 -24.24 -4.82 -3.78
CA VAL A 393 -25.38 -5.47 -3.14
C VAL A 393 -25.51 -6.93 -3.59
N ASP A 394 -25.42 -7.20 -4.88
CA ASP A 394 -25.56 -8.57 -5.41
C ASP A 394 -24.48 -9.51 -4.85
N VAL A 395 -23.21 -9.12 -4.93
CA VAL A 395 -22.09 -9.97 -4.52
C VAL A 395 -22.05 -10.16 -3.01
N LEU A 396 -22.29 -9.09 -2.26
CA LEU A 396 -22.13 -9.10 -0.81
C LEU A 396 -23.35 -9.69 -0.10
N THR A 397 -24.54 -9.63 -0.71
CA THR A 397 -25.69 -10.42 -0.25
C THR A 397 -25.40 -11.91 -0.33
N ALA A 398 -24.72 -12.38 -1.39
CA ALA A 398 -24.32 -13.79 -1.52
C ALA A 398 -23.32 -14.19 -0.41
N LEU A 399 -22.30 -13.36 -0.16
CA LEU A 399 -21.35 -13.57 0.93
C LEU A 399 -22.03 -13.63 2.31
N ILE A 400 -22.91 -12.66 2.62
CA ILE A 400 -23.61 -12.60 3.92
C ILE A 400 -24.57 -13.78 4.07
N SER A 401 -25.28 -14.17 3.01
CA SER A 401 -26.16 -15.33 3.03
C SER A 401 -25.40 -16.61 3.39
N ASP A 402 -24.23 -16.82 2.79
CA ASP A 402 -23.37 -17.96 3.09
C ASP A 402 -22.83 -17.92 4.53
N LEU A 403 -22.37 -16.75 5.00
CA LEU A 403 -21.92 -16.58 6.38
C LEU A 403 -23.06 -16.80 7.40
N THR A 404 -24.28 -16.37 7.07
CA THR A 404 -25.46 -16.56 7.93
C THR A 404 -25.83 -18.03 8.04
N ALA A 405 -25.74 -18.78 6.93
CA ALA A 405 -25.94 -20.22 6.96
C ALA A 405 -24.88 -20.93 7.82
N ILE A 406 -23.62 -20.48 7.75
CA ILE A 406 -22.53 -21.02 8.59
C ILE A 406 -22.72 -20.68 10.07
N ASP A 407 -23.10 -19.45 10.38
CA ASP A 407 -23.41 -19.02 11.75
C ASP A 407 -24.55 -19.84 12.34
N ALA A 408 -25.65 -20.01 11.61
CA ALA A 408 -26.79 -20.81 12.03
C ALA A 408 -26.40 -22.29 12.26
N HIS A 409 -25.59 -22.87 11.38
CA HIS A 409 -25.05 -24.22 11.55
C HIS A 409 -24.21 -24.33 12.82
N ASN A 410 -23.25 -23.42 13.00
CA ASN A 410 -22.39 -23.39 14.19
C ASN A 410 -23.15 -23.04 15.48
N ALA A 411 -24.30 -22.37 15.39
CA ALA A 411 -25.19 -22.12 16.52
C ALA A 411 -25.97 -23.35 16.97
N SER A 412 -26.24 -24.27 16.05
CA SER A 412 -26.97 -25.51 16.32
C SER A 412 -26.11 -26.63 16.91
N ILE A 413 -24.78 -26.46 16.95
CA ILE A 413 -23.85 -27.45 17.49
C ILE A 413 -23.64 -27.18 18.98
N ASP A 414 -23.99 -28.15 19.82
CA ASP A 414 -23.66 -28.16 21.23
C ASP A 414 -22.29 -28.85 21.45
N GLY A 415 -21.32 -28.12 21.97
CA GLY A 415 -19.98 -28.66 22.30
C GLY A 415 -18.99 -28.71 21.13
N ASP A 416 -17.85 -29.39 21.36
CA ASP A 416 -16.74 -29.50 20.39
C ASP A 416 -16.80 -30.85 19.64
N ASP A 417 -17.90 -31.09 18.94
CA ASP A 417 -18.16 -32.33 18.18
C ASP A 417 -17.37 -32.42 16.86
N GLY A 418 -16.40 -31.51 16.64
CA GLY A 418 -15.59 -31.44 15.41
C GLY A 418 -16.34 -31.04 14.13
N GLN A 419 -17.68 -30.96 14.19
CA GLN A 419 -18.58 -30.57 13.09
C GLN A 419 -18.66 -29.05 12.87
N ALA A 420 -18.04 -28.26 13.74
CA ALA A 420 -18.02 -26.82 13.65
C ALA A 420 -17.25 -26.36 12.41
N VAL A 421 -17.82 -25.38 11.71
CA VAL A 421 -17.29 -24.86 10.45
C VAL A 421 -16.41 -23.63 10.72
N TYR A 422 -15.14 -23.76 10.34
CA TYR A 422 -14.17 -22.67 10.37
C TYR A 422 -14.22 -21.96 9.01
N ALA A 423 -14.94 -20.83 8.96
CA ALA A 423 -15.03 -20.01 7.76
C ALA A 423 -13.97 -18.91 7.76
N HIS A 424 -13.42 -18.56 6.59
CA HIS A 424 -12.45 -17.48 6.48
C HIS A 424 -12.54 -16.75 5.13
N ILE A 425 -12.49 -15.42 5.17
CA ILE A 425 -12.55 -14.60 3.96
C ILE A 425 -11.14 -14.40 3.40
N LEU A 426 -10.99 -14.52 2.09
CA LEU A 426 -9.71 -14.47 1.40
C LEU A 426 -9.77 -13.48 0.25
N PHE A 427 -8.81 -12.58 0.23
CA PHE A 427 -8.49 -11.71 -0.89
C PHE A 427 -7.11 -12.10 -1.41
N TYR A 428 -6.79 -11.74 -2.65
CA TYR A 428 -5.43 -11.93 -3.13
C TYR A 428 -4.50 -10.86 -2.53
N GLU A 429 -4.85 -9.58 -2.69
CA GLU A 429 -4.00 -8.46 -2.27
C GLU A 429 -4.72 -7.44 -1.37
N PRO A 430 -4.00 -6.73 -0.47
CA PRO A 430 -4.62 -5.83 0.50
C PRO A 430 -5.41 -4.67 -0.12
N SER A 431 -5.04 -4.23 -1.32
CA SER A 431 -5.74 -3.15 -2.02
C SER A 431 -7.18 -3.52 -2.36
N GLU A 432 -7.50 -4.80 -2.58
CA GLU A 432 -8.88 -5.26 -2.83
C GLU A 432 -9.80 -4.96 -1.64
N VAL A 433 -9.31 -5.17 -0.41
CA VAL A 433 -10.05 -4.88 0.83
C VAL A 433 -10.24 -3.38 1.00
N ILE A 434 -9.18 -2.60 0.82
CA ILE A 434 -9.22 -1.13 0.94
C ILE A 434 -10.22 -0.55 -0.08
N ASN A 435 -10.18 -1.04 -1.32
CA ASN A 435 -11.10 -0.60 -2.37
C ASN A 435 -12.55 -0.97 -2.06
N LEU A 436 -12.80 -2.14 -1.46
CA LEU A 436 -14.12 -2.55 -1.01
C LEU A 436 -14.63 -1.66 0.14
N GLN A 437 -13.80 -1.41 1.17
CA GLN A 437 -14.14 -0.52 2.28
C GLN A 437 -14.45 0.90 1.80
N ALA A 438 -13.61 1.44 0.91
CA ALA A 438 -13.83 2.76 0.31
C ALA A 438 -15.14 2.80 -0.49
N ALA A 439 -15.48 1.74 -1.22
CA ALA A 439 -16.72 1.66 -1.97
C ALA A 439 -17.96 1.56 -1.06
N ILE A 440 -17.89 0.79 0.03
CA ILE A 440 -18.96 0.71 1.04
C ILE A 440 -19.15 2.08 1.70
N GLY A 441 -18.06 2.71 2.14
CA GLY A 441 -18.08 4.04 2.77
C GLY A 441 -18.75 5.10 1.90
N ARG A 442 -18.46 5.07 0.60
CA ARG A 442 -19.02 6.02 -0.37
C ARG A 442 -20.54 5.92 -0.54
N HIS A 443 -21.14 4.78 -0.21
CA HIS A 443 -22.56 4.50 -0.43
C HIS A 443 -23.31 4.16 0.85
N LEU A 444 -22.79 4.58 2.02
CA LEU A 444 -23.44 4.36 3.32
C LEU A 444 -24.84 4.98 3.43
N ASP A 445 -25.15 6.00 2.61
CA ASP A 445 -26.47 6.65 2.60
C ASP A 445 -27.53 5.85 1.81
N ASP A 446 -27.15 4.84 1.02
CA ASP A 446 -28.11 3.97 0.34
C ASP A 446 -28.66 2.94 1.34
N ASP A 447 -29.99 2.95 1.56
CA ASP A 447 -30.66 2.06 2.52
C ASP A 447 -30.35 0.57 2.33
N ARG A 448 -30.09 0.12 1.08
CA ARG A 448 -29.74 -1.27 0.80
C ARG A 448 -28.37 -1.64 1.35
N ILE A 449 -27.44 -0.68 1.38
CA ILE A 449 -26.11 -0.87 1.95
C ILE A 449 -26.16 -0.63 3.46
N ARG A 450 -26.76 0.49 3.89
CA ARG A 450 -26.87 0.90 5.29
C ARG A 450 -27.52 -0.17 6.15
N THR A 451 -28.74 -0.56 5.82
CA THR A 451 -29.53 -1.47 6.65
C THR A 451 -29.52 -2.88 6.09
N GLY A 452 -29.60 -3.01 4.75
CA GLY A 452 -29.66 -4.31 4.08
C GLY A 452 -28.38 -5.15 4.20
N LEU A 453 -27.23 -4.51 4.47
CA LEU A 453 -25.92 -5.18 4.58
C LEU A 453 -25.18 -4.79 5.87
N LEU A 454 -25.89 -4.62 7.01
CA LEU A 454 -25.24 -4.28 8.29
C LEU A 454 -24.06 -5.22 8.63
N HIS A 455 -24.21 -6.52 8.39
CA HIS A 455 -23.12 -7.49 8.58
C HIS A 455 -21.89 -7.20 7.71
N LEU A 456 -22.06 -6.59 6.55
CA LEU A 456 -20.94 -6.18 5.70
C LEU A 456 -20.22 -4.96 6.26
N VAL A 457 -20.96 -3.94 6.70
CA VAL A 457 -20.37 -2.76 7.38
C VAL A 457 -19.59 -3.21 8.61
N ARG A 458 -20.08 -4.24 9.31
CA ARG A 458 -19.36 -4.89 10.42
C ARG A 458 -18.09 -5.62 9.98
N LEU A 459 -18.13 -6.37 8.86
CA LEU A 459 -16.99 -7.15 8.35
C LEU A 459 -15.90 -6.28 7.70
N PHE A 460 -16.30 -5.22 7.01
CA PHE A 460 -15.43 -4.29 6.28
C PHE A 460 -15.82 -2.85 6.61
N PRO A 461 -15.59 -2.40 7.85
CA PRO A 461 -15.94 -1.05 8.27
C PRO A 461 -15.14 -0.03 7.42
N PRO A 462 -15.82 0.95 6.81
CA PRO A 462 -15.18 2.13 6.23
C PRO A 462 -14.33 2.87 7.26
N ASP A 463 -13.35 3.64 6.80
CA ASP A 463 -12.42 4.37 7.69
C ASP A 463 -13.15 5.37 8.63
N ASP A 464 -14.28 5.91 8.19
CA ASP A 464 -15.10 6.86 8.95
C ASP A 464 -15.98 6.19 10.03
N LEU A 465 -16.05 4.85 10.06
CA LEU A 465 -16.84 4.10 11.02
C LEU A 465 -15.96 3.36 12.03
N VAL A 466 -16.39 3.34 13.29
CA VAL A 466 -15.72 2.60 14.35
C VAL A 466 -15.96 1.09 14.12
N PRO A 467 -14.91 0.28 13.89
CA PRO A 467 -15.05 -1.17 13.74
C PRO A 467 -15.67 -1.80 14.97
N GLU A 468 -16.33 -2.96 14.87
CA GLU A 468 -16.67 -3.65 16.11
C GLU A 468 -15.41 -4.16 16.80
N PRO A 469 -15.34 -4.04 18.13
CA PRO A 469 -14.22 -4.51 18.93
C PRO A 469 -13.71 -5.90 18.59
N GLU A 470 -14.61 -6.81 18.25
CA GLU A 470 -14.27 -8.23 18.05
C GLU A 470 -13.50 -8.47 16.76
N PHE A 471 -13.68 -7.60 15.75
CA PHE A 471 -13.12 -7.79 14.42
C PHE A 471 -11.65 -7.39 14.27
N ARG A 472 -11.10 -6.55 15.15
CA ARG A 472 -9.66 -6.20 15.16
C ARG A 472 -8.81 -7.06 16.10
N GLY A 473 -9.19 -8.33 16.30
CA GLY A 473 -8.51 -9.24 17.22
C GLY A 473 -8.13 -10.60 16.64
N VAL A 474 -7.19 -11.26 17.31
CA VAL A 474 -6.61 -12.58 16.97
C VAL A 474 -7.66 -13.67 16.72
N HIS A 475 -8.82 -13.59 17.38
CA HIS A 475 -9.83 -14.64 17.30
C HIS A 475 -10.82 -14.48 16.13
N HIS A 476 -10.91 -13.29 15.54
CA HIS A 476 -11.94 -12.97 14.53
C HIS A 476 -11.44 -12.12 13.37
N LEU A 477 -10.12 -12.10 13.09
CA LEU A 477 -9.59 -11.48 11.88
C LEU A 477 -10.44 -11.94 10.67
N PRO A 478 -11.24 -11.04 10.06
CA PRO A 478 -12.33 -11.46 9.19
C PRO A 478 -11.81 -11.96 7.85
N ALA A 479 -10.73 -11.34 7.38
CA ALA A 479 -10.15 -11.58 6.07
C ALA A 479 -8.62 -11.63 6.08
N THR A 480 -8.05 -12.33 5.11
CA THR A 480 -6.61 -12.38 4.86
C THR A 480 -6.31 -12.04 3.40
N ALA A 481 -5.28 -11.22 3.17
CA ALA A 481 -4.67 -11.07 1.86
C ALA A 481 -3.58 -12.14 1.67
N LEU A 482 -3.81 -13.10 0.75
CA LEU A 482 -2.89 -14.21 0.52
C LEU A 482 -1.48 -13.76 0.10
N ARG A 483 -1.38 -12.68 -0.67
CA ARG A 483 -0.10 -12.10 -1.07
C ARG A 483 0.79 -11.80 0.14
N THR A 484 0.24 -11.26 1.22
CA THR A 484 1.02 -10.93 2.42
C THR A 484 1.51 -12.19 3.14
N VAL A 485 0.69 -13.24 3.20
CA VAL A 485 1.06 -14.54 3.77
C VAL A 485 2.23 -15.15 2.97
N LEU A 486 2.10 -15.14 1.64
CA LEU A 486 3.12 -15.66 0.74
C LEU A 486 4.43 -14.87 0.85
N GLU A 487 4.35 -13.54 0.82
CA GLU A 487 5.50 -12.65 0.93
C GLU A 487 6.27 -12.77 2.25
N GLN A 488 5.58 -13.16 3.34
CA GLN A 488 6.19 -13.42 4.63
C GLN A 488 6.89 -14.77 4.66
N LEU A 489 6.20 -15.82 4.23
CA LEU A 489 6.62 -17.20 4.44
C LEU A 489 7.59 -17.73 3.37
N TRP A 490 7.47 -17.27 2.12
CA TRP A 490 8.27 -17.77 1.00
C TRP A 490 8.89 -16.65 0.18
N ALA A 491 10.12 -16.89 -0.25
CA ALA A 491 10.74 -16.21 -1.36
C ALA A 491 10.43 -16.99 -2.64
N LEU A 492 9.55 -16.44 -3.48
CA LEU A 492 9.15 -16.99 -4.78
C LEU A 492 10.01 -16.40 -5.92
N PRO A 493 10.28 -17.16 -6.99
CA PRO A 493 11.07 -16.72 -8.15
C PRO A 493 10.25 -15.80 -9.08
N VAL A 494 9.72 -14.71 -8.52
CA VAL A 494 8.86 -13.73 -9.21
C VAL A 494 9.56 -12.38 -9.30
N SER A 495 9.35 -11.68 -10.42
CA SER A 495 10.04 -10.42 -10.71
C SER A 495 9.19 -9.21 -10.32
N VAL A 496 9.81 -8.23 -9.67
CA VAL A 496 9.27 -6.90 -9.30
C VAL A 496 8.15 -6.92 -8.26
N ALA A 497 7.11 -7.75 -8.43
CA ALA A 497 5.97 -7.83 -7.55
C ALA A 497 5.42 -9.26 -7.44
N TYR A 498 4.81 -9.56 -6.30
CA TYR A 498 4.05 -10.79 -6.09
C TYR A 498 2.64 -10.57 -6.64
N ASP A 499 2.50 -10.54 -7.97
CA ASP A 499 1.20 -10.56 -8.63
C ASP A 499 0.70 -11.99 -8.83
N LEU A 500 -0.62 -12.15 -8.92
CA LEU A 500 -1.29 -13.46 -8.92
C LEU A 500 -0.81 -14.34 -10.07
N ARG A 501 -0.53 -13.76 -11.24
CA ARG A 501 -0.03 -14.48 -12.40
C ARG A 501 1.34 -15.08 -12.10
N GLN A 502 2.32 -14.25 -11.75
CA GLN A 502 3.68 -14.73 -11.47
C GLN A 502 3.73 -15.69 -10.29
N VAL A 503 2.97 -15.42 -9.23
CA VAL A 503 2.94 -16.25 -8.01
C VAL A 503 2.35 -17.63 -8.29
N SER A 504 1.17 -17.70 -8.92
CA SER A 504 0.54 -18.99 -9.23
C SER A 504 1.36 -19.80 -10.24
N GLN A 505 1.99 -19.14 -11.21
CA GLN A 505 2.92 -19.75 -12.17
C GLN A 505 4.18 -20.29 -11.49
N ALA A 506 4.75 -19.56 -10.52
CA ALA A 506 5.91 -20.02 -9.76
C ALA A 506 5.59 -21.25 -8.88
N VAL A 507 4.37 -21.32 -8.34
CA VAL A 507 3.94 -22.41 -7.45
C VAL A 507 3.53 -23.67 -8.21
N PHE A 508 2.75 -23.54 -9.28
CA PHE A 508 2.17 -24.68 -10.00
C PHE A 508 2.88 -25.00 -11.32
N GLY A 509 3.65 -24.05 -11.87
CA GLY A 509 4.20 -24.11 -13.22
C GLY A 509 3.31 -23.44 -14.25
N ASN A 510 3.91 -22.96 -15.34
CA ASN A 510 3.22 -22.15 -16.36
C ASN A 510 2.09 -22.88 -17.08
N GLU A 511 2.18 -24.20 -17.23
CA GLU A 511 1.20 -24.99 -17.97
C GLU A 511 0.09 -25.59 -17.10
N ASP A 512 0.21 -25.49 -15.78
CA ASP A 512 -0.76 -26.07 -14.85
C ASP A 512 -2.09 -25.29 -14.91
N PRO A 513 -3.25 -25.97 -14.97
CA PRO A 513 -4.56 -25.32 -15.00
C PRO A 513 -4.88 -24.49 -13.74
N ARG A 514 -4.17 -24.73 -12.63
CA ARG A 514 -4.30 -23.94 -11.39
C ARG A 514 -3.55 -22.61 -11.46
N ALA A 515 -2.60 -22.47 -12.39
CA ALA A 515 -1.87 -21.22 -12.59
C ALA A 515 -2.74 -20.22 -13.38
N TYR A 516 -2.79 -18.98 -12.89
CA TYR A 516 -3.52 -17.92 -13.56
C TYR A 516 -2.80 -17.52 -14.85
N ARG A 517 -3.55 -17.54 -15.96
CA ARG A 517 -3.07 -17.23 -17.31
C ARG A 517 -4.02 -16.26 -17.99
N PRO A 518 -3.88 -14.94 -17.74
CA PRO A 518 -4.72 -13.95 -18.40
C PRO A 518 -4.47 -13.94 -19.91
N LEU A 519 -5.50 -13.60 -20.67
CA LEU A 519 -5.32 -13.21 -22.06
C LEU A 519 -4.48 -11.93 -22.13
N LYS A 520 -3.80 -11.69 -23.26
CA LYS A 520 -2.89 -10.54 -23.43
C LYS A 520 -3.53 -9.18 -23.11
N ALA A 521 -4.83 -9.00 -23.35
CA ALA A 521 -5.54 -7.76 -23.02
C ALA A 521 -5.73 -7.55 -21.51
N PHE A 522 -5.78 -8.64 -20.74
CA PHE A 522 -5.96 -8.67 -19.29
C PHE A 522 -4.63 -8.75 -18.55
N GLU A 523 -3.52 -9.05 -19.24
CA GLU A 523 -2.20 -9.08 -18.64
C GLU A 523 -1.80 -7.69 -18.17
N ARG A 524 -1.68 -7.55 -16.85
CA ARG A 524 -1.21 -6.34 -16.18
C ARG A 524 0.16 -6.59 -15.57
N PRO A 525 1.24 -5.95 -16.07
CA PRO A 525 2.55 -6.11 -15.47
C PRO A 525 2.55 -5.67 -14.00
N PHE A 526 2.95 -6.56 -13.10
CA PHE A 526 3.19 -6.28 -11.67
C PHE A 526 1.95 -5.94 -10.83
N SER A 527 0.74 -6.28 -11.31
CA SER A 527 -0.52 -6.12 -10.56
C SER A 527 -1.48 -7.26 -10.88
N SER A 528 -2.36 -7.59 -9.94
CA SER A 528 -3.37 -8.66 -10.10
C SER A 528 -4.77 -8.12 -10.41
N LEU A 529 -4.90 -6.79 -10.41
CA LEU A 529 -6.14 -6.10 -10.72
C LEU A 529 -6.34 -6.03 -12.24
N LEU A 530 -7.60 -5.89 -12.64
CA LEU A 530 -7.99 -5.72 -14.03
C LEU A 530 -7.25 -4.54 -14.69
N SER A 531 -6.85 -4.74 -15.95
CA SER A 531 -6.19 -3.72 -16.76
C SER A 531 -7.08 -2.48 -16.92
N ILE A 532 -6.47 -1.30 -16.75
CA ILE A 532 -7.16 -0.02 -16.95
C ILE A 532 -7.74 0.09 -18.37
N ASP A 533 -7.04 -0.44 -19.37
CA ASP A 533 -7.48 -0.40 -20.77
C ASP A 533 -8.73 -1.25 -21.00
N VAL A 534 -8.88 -2.37 -20.26
CA VAL A 534 -10.08 -3.22 -20.30
C VAL A 534 -11.25 -2.51 -19.62
N ILE A 535 -11.01 -1.87 -18.48
CA ILE A 535 -12.05 -1.09 -17.78
C ILE A 535 -12.56 0.04 -18.69
N ARG A 536 -11.65 0.76 -19.35
CA ARG A 536 -12.01 1.82 -20.30
C ARG A 536 -12.83 1.29 -21.47
N ASP A 537 -12.42 0.17 -22.07
CA ASP A 537 -13.17 -0.46 -23.17
C ASP A 537 -14.60 -0.84 -22.82
N LEU A 538 -14.86 -1.22 -21.58
CA LEU A 538 -16.21 -1.55 -21.13
C LEU A 538 -17.07 -0.32 -20.85
N ARG A 539 -16.48 0.75 -20.30
CA ARG A 539 -17.22 1.94 -19.83
C ARG A 539 -17.41 3.00 -20.90
N GLU A 540 -16.52 3.05 -21.88
CA GLU A 540 -16.57 3.99 -22.99
C GLU A 540 -17.10 3.21 -24.20
N ASN A 541 -18.25 3.64 -24.76
CA ASN A 541 -18.94 3.04 -25.91
C ASN A 541 -18.13 3.06 -27.23
N GLY A 542 -16.80 2.98 -27.18
CA GLY A 542 -15.93 2.74 -28.33
C GLY A 542 -16.10 1.33 -28.89
N GLU A 543 -15.36 1.00 -29.95
CA GLU A 543 -15.34 -0.36 -30.53
C GLU A 543 -15.10 -1.39 -29.41
N ILE A 544 -16.16 -2.06 -28.94
CA ILE A 544 -16.09 -3.03 -27.84
C ILE A 544 -15.23 -4.21 -28.32
N ARG A 545 -13.94 -4.18 -27.96
CA ARG A 545 -12.99 -5.26 -28.26
C ARG A 545 -12.98 -6.34 -27.19
N THR A 546 -13.48 -6.03 -25.99
CA THR A 546 -13.56 -6.94 -24.85
C THR A 546 -14.98 -7.01 -24.34
N SER A 547 -15.54 -8.22 -24.23
CA SER A 547 -16.90 -8.39 -23.75
C SER A 547 -16.97 -8.43 -22.22
N PHE A 548 -18.14 -8.11 -21.65
CA PHE A 548 -18.41 -8.32 -20.23
C PHE A 548 -18.20 -9.79 -19.81
N GLU A 549 -18.40 -10.73 -20.72
CA GLU A 549 -18.20 -12.16 -20.45
C GLU A 549 -16.72 -12.54 -20.37
N ASP A 550 -15.87 -11.92 -21.19
CA ASP A 550 -14.42 -12.10 -21.07
C ASP A 550 -13.91 -11.63 -19.72
N VAL A 551 -14.44 -10.50 -19.22
CA VAL A 551 -14.11 -10.01 -17.87
C VAL A 551 -14.64 -10.94 -16.78
N ARG A 552 -15.85 -11.49 -16.94
CA ARG A 552 -16.35 -12.50 -15.98
C ARG A 552 -15.44 -13.73 -15.91
N ARG A 553 -15.02 -14.24 -17.07
CA ARG A 553 -14.11 -15.38 -17.16
C ARG A 553 -12.77 -15.07 -16.50
N ASP A 554 -12.19 -13.91 -16.76
CA ASP A 554 -10.93 -13.47 -16.15
C ASP A 554 -11.00 -13.42 -14.61
N VAL A 555 -12.07 -12.84 -14.05
CA VAL A 555 -12.31 -12.81 -12.61
C VAL A 555 -12.48 -14.23 -12.06
N ALA A 556 -13.24 -15.09 -12.75
CA ALA A 556 -13.43 -16.48 -12.34
C ALA A 556 -12.12 -17.30 -12.36
N ASP A 557 -11.22 -17.02 -13.31
CA ASP A 557 -9.89 -17.61 -13.40
C ASP A 557 -9.01 -17.14 -12.23
N ARG A 558 -9.09 -15.84 -11.87
CA ARG A 558 -8.41 -15.30 -10.68
C ARG A 558 -8.92 -15.93 -9.38
N LEU A 559 -10.23 -16.06 -9.21
CA LEU A 559 -10.83 -16.76 -8.05
C LEU A 559 -10.34 -18.22 -7.96
N SER A 560 -10.22 -18.90 -9.10
CA SER A 560 -9.70 -20.28 -9.17
C SER A 560 -8.23 -20.37 -8.76
N ALA A 561 -7.40 -19.42 -9.20
CA ALA A 561 -5.98 -19.38 -8.82
C ALA A 561 -5.79 -19.05 -7.33
N VAL A 562 -6.61 -18.15 -6.78
CA VAL A 562 -6.63 -17.83 -5.34
C VAL A 562 -7.06 -19.05 -4.51
N GLN A 563 -8.07 -19.79 -4.97
CA GLN A 563 -8.47 -21.07 -4.36
C GLN A 563 -7.29 -22.04 -4.33
N ALA A 564 -6.65 -22.29 -5.47
CA ALA A 564 -5.55 -23.23 -5.57
C ALA A 564 -4.36 -22.83 -4.68
N LEU A 565 -4.01 -21.53 -4.64
CA LEU A 565 -2.96 -21.02 -3.73
C LEU A 565 -3.32 -21.23 -2.26
N THR A 566 -4.58 -21.04 -1.89
CA THR A 566 -5.07 -21.30 -0.52
C THR A 566 -4.87 -22.76 -0.14
N GLU A 567 -5.27 -23.68 -1.01
CA GLU A 567 -5.11 -25.12 -0.81
C GLU A 567 -3.63 -25.52 -0.72
N TRP A 568 -2.77 -24.90 -1.54
CA TRP A 568 -1.32 -25.11 -1.49
C TRP A 568 -0.73 -24.64 -0.15
N ILE A 569 -1.08 -23.43 0.33
CA ILE A 569 -0.60 -22.92 1.63
C ILE A 569 -1.03 -23.85 2.77
N LEU A 570 -2.28 -24.31 2.77
CA LEU A 570 -2.80 -25.23 3.79
C LEU A 570 -2.11 -26.59 3.72
N LEU A 571 -1.79 -27.09 2.53
CA LEU A 571 -1.00 -28.32 2.36
C LEU A 571 0.41 -28.15 2.93
N GLN A 572 1.12 -27.07 2.57
CA GLN A 572 2.45 -26.77 3.10
C GLN A 572 2.45 -26.64 4.63
N ASN A 573 1.41 -26.04 5.20
CA ASN A 573 1.24 -25.98 6.65
C ASN A 573 1.08 -27.37 7.27
N ARG A 574 0.26 -28.25 6.68
CA ARG A 574 0.07 -29.62 7.18
C ARG A 574 1.39 -30.41 7.16
N GLU A 575 2.14 -30.32 6.07
CA GLU A 575 3.45 -30.97 5.92
C GLU A 575 4.49 -30.45 6.92
N ALA A 576 4.46 -29.15 7.22
CA ALA A 576 5.36 -28.56 8.21
C ALA A 576 4.93 -28.90 9.65
N ALA A 577 3.62 -28.97 9.91
CA ALA A 577 3.06 -29.28 11.22
C ALA A 577 3.35 -30.71 11.66
N THR A 578 3.39 -31.70 10.76
CA THR A 578 3.80 -33.08 11.11
C THR A 578 5.23 -33.16 11.64
N ASN A 579 6.06 -32.17 11.33
CA ASN A 579 7.44 -32.03 11.82
C ASN A 579 7.57 -31.04 12.99
N GLY A 580 6.46 -30.64 13.62
CA GLY A 580 6.44 -29.67 14.72
C GLY A 580 6.71 -28.22 14.29
N LYS A 581 6.69 -27.91 12.99
CA LYS A 581 7.03 -26.59 12.43
C LYS A 581 5.85 -25.94 11.73
N ALA A 582 4.68 -25.94 12.36
CA ALA A 582 3.47 -25.35 11.76
C ALA A 582 3.71 -23.89 11.34
N LEU A 583 3.33 -23.57 10.10
CA LEU A 583 3.56 -22.27 9.46
C LEU A 583 2.46 -21.26 9.83
N LEU A 584 1.22 -21.73 9.95
CA LEU A 584 0.04 -20.90 10.18
C LEU A 584 -0.37 -20.99 11.64
N ARG A 585 -0.46 -19.84 12.32
CA ARG A 585 -0.62 -19.78 13.78
C ARG A 585 -1.83 -18.99 14.25
N LEU A 586 -2.63 -18.43 13.34
CA LEU A 586 -3.84 -17.70 13.71
C LEU A 586 -4.92 -18.66 14.27
N SER A 587 -5.07 -18.68 15.59
CA SER A 587 -6.05 -19.51 16.30
C SER A 587 -7.46 -18.90 16.22
N LYS A 588 -8.18 -19.23 15.16
CA LYS A 588 -9.58 -18.83 14.96
C LYS A 588 -10.55 -19.77 15.68
N ARG A 589 -11.66 -19.24 16.16
CA ARG A 589 -12.82 -20.04 16.62
C ARG A 589 -13.75 -20.38 15.45
N PRO A 590 -14.66 -21.37 15.58
CA PRO A 590 -15.74 -21.54 14.63
C PRO A 590 -16.46 -20.22 14.35
N PHE A 591 -16.83 -19.99 13.09
CA PHE A 591 -17.41 -18.70 12.70
C PHE A 591 -18.78 -18.50 13.37
N ARG A 592 -18.96 -17.35 14.01
CA ARG A 592 -20.24 -16.88 14.52
C ARG A 592 -20.37 -15.38 14.26
N PHE A 593 -21.56 -14.91 13.89
CA PHE A 593 -21.84 -13.48 13.94
C PHE A 593 -21.95 -13.08 15.41
N GLN A 594 -21.27 -11.99 15.75
CA GLN A 594 -21.45 -11.37 17.06
C GLN A 594 -22.26 -10.09 16.83
N ALA A 595 -23.30 -9.90 17.64
CA ALA A 595 -24.24 -8.78 17.50
C ALA A 595 -24.22 -7.92 18.77
N THR A 596 -23.02 -7.65 19.28
CA THR A 596 -22.82 -6.93 20.54
C THR A 596 -22.75 -5.41 20.36
N PHE A 597 -22.47 -4.93 19.14
CA PHE A 597 -22.36 -3.50 18.81
C PHE A 597 -23.13 -3.19 17.52
N ASP A 598 -23.83 -2.04 17.48
CA ASP A 598 -24.40 -1.51 16.23
C ASP A 598 -23.61 -0.26 15.80
N PRO A 599 -22.65 -0.40 14.86
CA PRO A 599 -21.79 0.72 14.47
C PRO A 599 -22.55 1.87 13.81
N LEU A 600 -23.80 1.66 13.36
CA LEU A 600 -24.60 2.71 12.72
C LEU A 600 -25.41 3.55 13.71
N ASN A 601 -25.66 3.03 14.92
CA ASN A 601 -26.52 3.66 15.92
C ASN A 601 -25.84 3.78 17.30
N ALA A 602 -24.52 3.57 17.38
CA ALA A 602 -23.78 3.60 18.64
C ALA A 602 -23.84 4.99 19.32
N VAL A 603 -24.08 5.00 20.64
CA VAL A 603 -23.97 6.21 21.47
C VAL A 603 -22.54 6.45 21.93
N ASP A 604 -22.19 7.67 22.34
CA ASP A 604 -20.82 8.08 22.69
C ASP A 604 -20.12 7.15 23.70
N LEU A 605 -20.85 6.65 24.72
CA LEU A 605 -20.29 5.72 25.71
C LEU A 605 -20.00 4.32 25.12
N ASP A 606 -20.83 3.84 24.20
CA ASP A 606 -20.60 2.58 23.49
C ASP A 606 -19.40 2.70 22.56
N VAL A 607 -19.24 3.86 21.91
CA VAL A 607 -18.09 4.17 21.06
C VAL A 607 -16.79 4.18 21.87
N LEU A 608 -16.78 4.80 23.05
CA LEU A 608 -15.60 4.81 23.92
C LEU A 608 -15.21 3.41 24.38
N LEU A 609 -16.18 2.59 24.80
CA LEU A 609 -15.93 1.19 25.17
C LEU A 609 -15.40 0.40 23.97
N ALA A 610 -15.97 0.63 22.79
CA ALA A 610 -15.54 -0.04 21.58
C ALA A 610 -14.10 0.32 21.21
N CYS A 611 -13.72 1.60 21.26
CA CYS A 611 -12.36 2.06 21.02
C CYS A 611 -11.35 1.40 21.96
N GLU A 612 -11.63 1.36 23.27
CA GLU A 612 -10.75 0.71 24.26
C GLU A 612 -10.56 -0.78 23.96
N LEU A 613 -11.65 -1.51 23.67
CA LEU A 613 -11.58 -2.93 23.32
C LEU A 613 -10.87 -3.18 21.99
N LEU A 614 -11.05 -2.30 21.00
CA LEU A 614 -10.34 -2.34 19.71
C LEU A 614 -8.85 -2.14 19.91
N GLU A 615 -8.44 -1.10 20.63
CA GLU A 615 -7.05 -0.80 20.93
C GLU A 615 -6.39 -1.97 21.66
N ASN A 616 -7.09 -2.57 22.61
CA ASN A 616 -6.63 -3.74 23.33
C ASN A 616 -6.39 -4.94 22.41
N ARG A 617 -7.39 -5.32 21.61
CA ARG A 617 -7.33 -6.49 20.73
C ARG A 617 -6.35 -6.30 19.58
N ALA A 618 -6.26 -5.09 19.04
CA ALA A 618 -5.26 -4.71 18.05
C ALA A 618 -3.86 -4.79 18.68
N GLY A 619 -3.68 -4.28 19.90
CA GLY A 619 -2.43 -4.38 20.65
C GLY A 619 -2.01 -5.84 20.91
N MET A 620 -2.96 -6.72 21.21
CA MET A 620 -2.72 -8.16 21.37
C MET A 620 -2.29 -8.82 20.06
N LEU A 621 -2.98 -8.53 18.96
CA LEU A 621 -2.63 -9.04 17.63
C LEU A 621 -1.25 -8.53 17.20
N ASP A 622 -0.95 -7.25 17.41
CA ASP A 622 0.35 -6.65 17.12
C ASP A 622 1.46 -7.27 17.95
N ALA A 623 1.20 -7.56 19.23
CA ALA A 623 2.16 -8.28 20.07
C ALA A 623 2.45 -9.67 19.49
N LEU A 624 1.42 -10.44 19.11
CA LEU A 624 1.61 -11.76 18.51
C LEU A 624 2.33 -11.70 17.16
N ILE A 625 1.99 -10.74 16.29
CA ILE A 625 2.70 -10.51 15.02
C ILE A 625 4.18 -10.18 15.28
N ASN A 626 4.48 -9.37 16.30
CA ASN A 626 5.86 -9.05 16.66
C ASN A 626 6.60 -10.24 17.26
N LEU A 627 5.95 -11.04 18.11
CA LEU A 627 6.51 -12.26 18.70
C LEU A 627 6.72 -13.35 17.64
N ALA A 628 5.91 -13.41 16.58
CA ALA A 628 6.08 -14.39 15.50
C ALA A 628 7.40 -14.21 14.72
N LYS A 629 7.95 -12.99 14.71
CA LYS A 629 9.21 -12.66 14.01
C LYS A 629 10.41 -13.44 14.59
N PRO A 630 11.46 -13.68 13.79
CA PRO A 630 12.73 -14.26 14.25
C PRO A 630 13.34 -13.47 15.40
N ALA A 631 13.99 -14.15 16.33
CA ALA A 631 14.58 -13.54 17.52
C ALA A 631 15.55 -12.38 17.20
N GLU A 632 16.32 -12.48 16.12
CA GLU A 632 17.22 -11.42 15.65
C GLU A 632 16.46 -10.13 15.32
N ARG A 633 15.33 -10.21 14.61
CA ARG A 633 14.49 -9.04 14.30
C ARG A 633 13.81 -8.47 15.54
N ARG A 634 13.41 -9.33 16.48
CA ARG A 634 12.83 -8.88 17.76
C ARG A 634 13.88 -8.12 18.58
N ARG A 635 15.09 -8.64 18.66
CA ARG A 635 16.26 -8.00 19.29
C ARG A 635 16.60 -6.67 18.63
N ASP A 636 16.75 -6.65 17.31
CA ASP A 636 17.13 -5.45 16.56
C ASP A 636 16.03 -4.36 16.58
N SER A 637 14.80 -4.74 16.92
CA SER A 637 13.70 -3.81 17.19
C SER A 637 13.69 -3.24 18.62
N GLY A 638 14.65 -3.64 19.47
CA GLY A 638 14.74 -3.24 20.86
C GLY A 638 13.75 -3.95 21.79
N LYS A 639 12.94 -4.89 21.29
CA LYS A 639 11.81 -5.49 22.02
C LYS A 639 12.11 -6.85 22.65
N CYS A 640 13.35 -7.32 22.56
CA CYS A 640 13.74 -8.65 23.03
C CYS A 640 15.19 -8.66 23.54
N PHE A 641 15.43 -9.33 24.66
CA PHE A 641 16.75 -9.84 24.99
C PHE A 641 16.87 -11.26 24.48
N ALA A 642 17.65 -11.46 23.41
CA ALA A 642 17.82 -12.76 22.77
C ALA A 642 19.09 -13.47 23.25
N ASN A 643 19.06 -14.80 23.25
CA ASN A 643 20.20 -15.69 23.52
C ASN A 643 20.91 -15.45 24.86
N LEU A 644 20.13 -15.18 25.92
CA LEU A 644 20.64 -14.98 27.26
C LEU A 644 21.26 -16.26 27.84
N PHE A 645 22.25 -16.09 28.71
CA PHE A 645 22.87 -17.19 29.45
C PHE A 645 22.47 -17.17 30.92
N PHE A 646 21.80 -18.22 31.39
CA PHE A 646 21.38 -18.35 32.78
C PHE A 646 22.56 -18.63 33.70
N ARG A 647 22.73 -17.80 34.73
CA ARG A 647 23.82 -17.93 35.72
C ARG A 647 23.38 -18.69 36.96
N ASP A 648 22.39 -18.14 37.65
CA ASP A 648 21.90 -18.64 38.92
C ASP A 648 20.49 -18.10 39.22
N SER A 649 19.81 -18.76 40.15
CA SER A 649 18.54 -18.31 40.73
C SER A 649 18.53 -18.43 42.25
N GLN A 650 18.01 -17.42 42.92
CA GLN A 650 17.85 -17.40 44.37
C GLN A 650 16.37 -17.26 44.74
N LYS A 651 15.86 -18.21 45.54
CA LYS A 651 14.50 -18.16 46.07
C LYS A 651 14.51 -17.37 47.37
N ARG A 652 13.77 -16.25 47.43
CA ARG A 652 13.66 -15.44 48.66
C ARG A 652 12.26 -14.86 48.78
N GLY A 653 11.55 -15.28 49.84
CA GLY A 653 10.12 -14.98 49.99
C GLY A 653 9.27 -15.70 48.94
N GLY A 654 8.16 -15.08 48.53
CA GLY A 654 7.29 -15.59 47.46
C GLY A 654 7.81 -15.38 46.03
N ARG A 655 9.08 -14.98 45.86
CA ARG A 655 9.68 -14.68 44.55
C ARG A 655 10.99 -15.42 44.32
N VAL A 656 11.33 -15.59 43.05
CA VAL A 656 12.61 -16.12 42.59
C VAL A 656 13.34 -15.04 41.81
N PHE A 657 14.60 -14.82 42.17
CA PHE A 657 15.48 -13.84 41.54
C PHE A 657 16.46 -14.58 40.64
N MET A 658 16.52 -14.21 39.38
CA MET A 658 17.33 -14.87 38.36
C MET A 658 18.35 -13.90 37.77
N GLN A 659 19.53 -14.41 37.40
CA GLN A 659 20.59 -13.63 36.78
C GLN A 659 20.97 -14.22 35.43
N PHE A 660 21.12 -13.35 34.43
CA PHE A 660 21.52 -13.72 33.08
C PHE A 660 22.68 -12.87 32.57
N ASP A 661 23.60 -13.47 31.82
CA ASP A 661 24.54 -12.74 31.00
C ASP A 661 23.89 -12.37 29.66
N VAL A 662 24.03 -11.10 29.27
CA VAL A 662 23.44 -10.52 28.06
C VAL A 662 24.51 -10.43 26.95
N PRO A 663 24.34 -11.13 25.82
CA PRO A 663 25.23 -11.01 24.67
C PRO A 663 25.35 -9.57 24.19
N VAL A 664 26.52 -9.17 23.67
CA VAL A 664 26.79 -7.80 23.22
C VAL A 664 25.75 -7.31 22.21
N GLU A 665 25.30 -8.19 21.32
CA GLU A 665 24.29 -7.88 20.31
C GLU A 665 22.91 -7.57 20.92
N SER A 666 22.62 -8.12 22.10
CA SER A 666 21.34 -7.95 22.81
C SER A 666 21.37 -6.82 23.85
N GLN A 667 22.52 -6.16 24.07
CA GLN A 667 22.65 -5.11 25.10
C GLN A 667 21.93 -3.81 24.75
N ASN A 668 21.58 -3.60 23.47
CA ASN A 668 20.84 -2.42 23.00
C ASN A 668 19.31 -2.56 23.09
N ALA A 669 18.79 -3.57 23.79
CA ALA A 669 17.34 -3.71 23.97
C ALA A 669 16.77 -2.54 24.80
N GLU A 670 15.56 -2.08 24.43
CA GLU A 670 14.87 -0.94 25.07
C GLU A 670 13.97 -1.39 26.25
N LEU A 671 14.06 -2.65 26.65
CA LEU A 671 13.31 -3.21 27.77
C LEU A 671 13.92 -2.77 29.11
N HIS A 672 13.10 -2.20 29.99
CA HIS A 672 13.53 -1.62 31.26
C HIS A 672 12.64 -2.08 32.43
N ALA A 673 13.04 -1.76 33.66
CA ALA A 673 12.38 -2.25 34.89
C ALA A 673 10.91 -1.83 35.07
N GLY A 674 10.45 -0.80 34.34
CA GLY A 674 9.06 -0.34 34.34
C GLY A 674 8.15 -1.07 33.35
N GLU A 675 8.71 -1.97 32.54
CA GLU A 675 7.94 -2.68 31.51
C GLU A 675 7.02 -3.75 32.12
N PHE A 676 5.80 -3.82 31.61
CA PHE A 676 4.81 -4.83 31.96
C PHE A 676 4.71 -5.90 30.87
N GLY A 677 4.19 -7.07 31.24
CA GLY A 677 3.92 -8.15 30.29
C GLY A 677 5.17 -8.86 29.76
N LEU A 678 6.27 -8.90 30.51
CA LEU A 678 7.47 -9.62 30.07
C LEU A 678 7.30 -11.13 30.29
N ILE A 679 7.73 -11.92 29.30
CA ILE A 679 7.77 -13.38 29.36
C ILE A 679 9.21 -13.88 29.18
N LEU A 680 9.59 -14.91 29.95
CA LEU A 680 10.88 -15.60 29.85
C LEU A 680 10.67 -16.98 29.24
N THR A 681 11.16 -17.18 28.02
CA THR A 681 10.90 -18.41 27.22
C THR A 681 12.18 -18.95 26.56
N ASP A 682 12.04 -20.08 25.86
CA ASP A 682 13.07 -20.77 25.09
C ASP A 682 13.03 -20.52 23.57
N ASP A 683 12.34 -19.45 23.16
CA ASP A 683 12.00 -19.12 21.76
C ASP A 683 11.12 -20.17 21.06
N ASP A 684 10.54 -21.12 21.80
CA ASP A 684 9.56 -22.06 21.24
C ASP A 684 8.26 -21.31 20.85
N PRO A 685 7.85 -21.35 19.58
CA PRO A 685 6.62 -20.70 19.12
C PRO A 685 5.37 -21.15 19.87
N ASP A 686 5.30 -22.39 20.34
CA ASP A 686 4.11 -22.93 21.02
C ASP A 686 3.92 -22.29 22.41
N ASN A 687 5.02 -21.93 23.06
CA ASN A 687 5.03 -21.20 24.34
C ASN A 687 4.85 -19.70 24.13
N ARG A 688 5.66 -19.13 23.22
CA ARG A 688 5.74 -17.68 23.01
C ARG A 688 4.48 -17.10 22.37
N LEU A 689 3.85 -17.84 21.47
CA LEU A 689 2.74 -17.32 20.66
C LEU A 689 1.37 -17.78 21.16
N ASN A 690 1.31 -18.39 22.35
CA ASN A 690 0.07 -18.75 23.01
C ASN A 690 -0.21 -17.84 24.23
N PRO A 691 -1.13 -16.87 24.10
CA PRO A 691 -1.46 -15.93 25.16
C PRO A 691 -1.93 -16.59 26.47
N GLN A 692 -2.54 -17.77 26.39
CA GLN A 692 -3.01 -18.49 27.57
C GLN A 692 -1.86 -19.01 28.44
N LEU A 693 -0.65 -19.18 27.86
CA LEU A 693 0.51 -19.68 28.56
C LEU A 693 1.40 -18.56 29.13
N TRP A 694 1.26 -17.31 28.66
CA TRP A 694 2.10 -16.19 29.12
C TRP A 694 2.14 -15.99 30.64
N PRO A 695 1.04 -16.15 31.41
CA PRO A 695 1.11 -16.07 32.87
C PRO A 695 2.10 -17.07 33.49
N ALA A 696 2.24 -18.26 32.90
CA ALA A 696 3.16 -19.32 33.34
C ALA A 696 4.63 -19.05 32.98
N PHE A 697 4.91 -17.98 32.23
CA PHE A 697 6.26 -17.55 31.86
C PHE A 697 6.57 -16.10 32.31
N SER A 698 5.66 -15.50 33.09
CA SER A 698 5.72 -14.08 33.42
C SER A 698 6.94 -13.73 34.30
N CYS A 699 7.66 -12.66 33.92
CA CYS A 699 8.81 -12.16 34.65
C CYS A 699 8.81 -10.63 34.73
N ARG A 700 9.71 -10.05 35.51
CA ARG A 700 9.95 -8.59 35.52
C ARG A 700 11.44 -8.30 35.55
N ILE A 701 11.83 -7.23 34.86
CA ILE A 701 13.20 -6.70 34.96
C ILE A 701 13.31 -5.96 36.28
N ARG A 702 14.32 -6.31 37.07
CA ARG A 702 14.58 -5.70 38.36
C ARG A 702 15.66 -4.63 38.22
N PRO A 703 15.48 -3.42 38.78
CA PRO A 703 16.58 -2.47 38.86
C PRO A 703 17.67 -3.02 39.80
N PRO A 704 18.94 -2.65 39.60
CA PRO A 704 20.01 -3.02 40.53
C PRO A 704 19.67 -2.56 41.96
N ALA A 705 20.17 -3.27 42.97
CA ALA A 705 19.93 -2.92 44.36
C ALA A 705 20.43 -1.50 44.67
N ASN A 706 19.70 -0.76 45.51
CA ASN A 706 20.03 0.61 45.88
C ASN A 706 21.51 0.76 46.25
N GLY A 707 22.22 1.65 45.54
CA GLY A 707 23.63 1.96 45.77
C GLY A 707 24.63 1.15 44.94
N VAL A 708 24.19 0.19 44.11
CA VAL A 708 25.06 -0.57 43.19
C VAL A 708 24.86 -0.07 41.77
N ALA A 709 25.93 0.36 41.10
CA ALA A 709 25.87 0.73 39.69
C ALA A 709 25.43 -0.48 38.84
N PRO A 710 24.59 -0.30 37.81
CA PRO A 710 24.22 -1.39 36.91
C PRO A 710 25.48 -2.03 36.32
N GLN A 711 25.63 -3.35 36.46
CA GLN A 711 26.73 -4.06 35.82
C GLN A 711 26.41 -4.19 34.32
N PRO A 712 27.25 -3.64 33.42
CA PRO A 712 27.02 -3.77 31.99
C PRO A 712 27.00 -5.26 31.60
N GLY A 713 26.00 -5.65 30.79
CA GLY A 713 25.89 -7.02 30.29
C GLY A 713 25.29 -8.05 31.25
N ILE A 714 24.74 -7.64 32.40
CA ILE A 714 24.01 -8.56 33.30
C ILE A 714 22.56 -8.10 33.44
N LEU A 715 21.64 -9.04 33.24
CA LEU A 715 20.20 -8.83 33.40
C LEU A 715 19.71 -9.51 34.68
N HIS A 716 19.04 -8.74 35.53
CA HIS A 716 18.39 -9.23 36.74
C HIS A 716 16.88 -9.34 36.50
N LEU A 717 16.34 -10.54 36.66
CA LEU A 717 14.92 -10.80 36.55
C LEU A 717 14.35 -11.25 37.89
N ASP A 718 13.08 -10.98 38.12
CA ASP A 718 12.30 -11.66 39.14
C ASP A 718 11.05 -12.34 38.55
N MET A 719 10.58 -13.37 39.24
CA MET A 719 9.41 -14.17 38.88
C MET A 719 8.68 -14.61 40.15
N ASP A 720 7.38 -14.81 40.08
CA ASP A 720 6.62 -15.39 41.20
C ASP A 720 7.05 -16.84 41.44
N ARG A 721 7.18 -17.25 42.71
CA ARG A 721 7.60 -18.62 43.03
C ARG A 721 6.64 -19.68 42.49
N THR A 722 5.34 -19.40 42.45
CA THR A 722 4.33 -20.32 41.89
C THR A 722 4.52 -20.55 40.40
N VAL A 723 4.94 -19.51 39.67
CA VAL A 723 5.28 -19.59 38.24
C VAL A 723 6.58 -20.37 38.06
N PHE A 724 7.62 -20.03 38.83
CA PHE A 724 8.93 -20.70 38.75
C PHE A 724 8.84 -22.20 39.07
N ASP A 725 8.16 -22.57 40.16
CA ASP A 725 8.00 -23.97 40.57
C ASP A 725 6.92 -24.71 39.72
N GLY A 726 6.26 -24.02 38.79
CA GLY A 726 5.22 -24.58 37.92
C GLY A 726 5.78 -25.56 36.86
N PRO A 727 4.96 -26.55 36.42
CA PRO A 727 5.43 -27.63 35.55
C PRO A 727 5.94 -27.14 34.19
N LEU A 728 5.31 -26.12 33.60
CA LEU A 728 5.71 -25.56 32.31
C LEU A 728 7.09 -24.90 32.38
N PHE A 729 7.33 -24.04 33.38
CA PHE A 729 8.60 -23.35 33.52
C PHE A 729 9.74 -24.30 33.95
N GLN A 730 9.46 -25.27 34.83
CA GLN A 730 10.44 -26.31 35.17
C GLN A 730 10.83 -27.17 33.96
N GLY A 731 9.89 -27.45 33.05
CA GLY A 731 10.19 -28.08 31.76
C GLY A 731 11.17 -27.27 30.92
N LEU A 732 11.02 -25.95 30.87
CA LEU A 732 11.96 -25.06 30.17
C LEU A 732 13.36 -25.09 30.79
N ILE A 733 13.46 -25.01 32.13
CA ILE A 733 14.76 -25.08 32.82
C ILE A 733 15.50 -26.38 32.47
N GLN A 734 14.79 -27.51 32.48
CA GLN A 734 15.36 -28.81 32.15
C GLN A 734 15.82 -28.90 30.70
N LYS A 735 15.07 -28.31 29.76
CA LYS A 735 15.38 -28.30 28.32
C LYS A 735 16.56 -27.39 27.96
N ASN A 736 16.58 -26.17 28.49
CA ASN A 736 17.51 -25.11 28.07
C ASN A 736 18.86 -25.12 28.82
N GLY A 737 18.87 -25.59 30.07
CA GLY A 737 20.05 -25.48 30.93
C GLY A 737 20.55 -24.04 31.02
N ARG A 738 21.80 -23.80 30.61
CA ARG A 738 22.48 -22.49 30.75
C ARG A 738 22.29 -21.52 29.58
N SER A 739 21.78 -21.93 28.43
CA SER A 739 21.70 -21.09 27.23
C SER A 739 20.28 -21.08 26.66
N ASN A 740 20.06 -20.35 25.56
CA ASN A 740 18.78 -20.35 24.83
C ASN A 740 17.61 -19.69 25.60
N TRP A 741 17.89 -18.64 26.35
CA TRP A 741 16.87 -17.89 27.09
C TRP A 741 16.52 -16.57 26.41
N PHE A 742 15.24 -16.24 26.39
CA PHE A 742 14.71 -15.05 25.72
C PHE A 742 13.76 -14.31 26.65
N VAL A 743 13.92 -12.99 26.73
CA VAL A 743 12.94 -12.10 27.36
C VAL A 743 12.27 -11.28 26.28
N ASP A 744 10.97 -11.49 26.13
CA ASP A 744 10.15 -10.79 25.16
C ASP A 744 9.04 -10.00 25.87
N LYS A 745 8.61 -8.89 25.25
CA LYS A 745 7.42 -8.13 25.68
C LYS A 745 6.16 -8.74 25.07
N ALA A 746 5.35 -9.39 25.89
CA ALA A 746 4.00 -9.84 25.54
C ALA A 746 2.95 -8.75 25.79
N PHE A 747 1.72 -9.00 25.34
CA PHE A 747 0.61 -8.09 25.59
C PHE A 747 0.07 -8.28 27.01
N PHE A 748 -0.20 -7.16 27.70
CA PHE A 748 -0.76 -7.15 29.05
C PHE A 748 -1.85 -6.09 29.13
N ASP A 749 -3.08 -6.53 29.37
CA ASP A 749 -4.23 -5.66 29.53
C ASP A 749 -4.33 -5.14 30.97
N VAL A 750 -4.30 -3.82 31.13
CA VAL A 750 -4.47 -3.15 32.42
C VAL A 750 -5.73 -2.28 32.46
N ASN A 751 -6.29 -1.98 31.28
CA ASN A 751 -7.17 -0.83 31.09
C ASN A 751 -8.61 -1.24 30.78
N THR A 752 -8.85 -2.36 30.09
CA THR A 752 -10.20 -2.72 29.63
C THR A 752 -11.19 -2.82 30.78
N ASP A 753 -10.87 -3.58 31.84
CA ASP A 753 -11.76 -3.75 33.00
C ASP A 753 -12.00 -2.43 33.75
N LYS A 754 -10.99 -1.55 33.79
CA LYS A 754 -11.10 -0.25 34.45
C LYS A 754 -11.96 0.70 33.63
N ALA A 755 -11.75 0.74 32.32
CA ALA A 755 -12.52 1.52 31.36
C ALA A 755 -13.98 1.08 31.38
N ALA A 756 -14.25 -0.23 31.29
CA ALA A 756 -15.61 -0.78 31.34
C ALA A 756 -16.34 -0.40 32.64
N ARG A 757 -15.68 -0.50 33.80
CA ARG A 757 -16.25 -0.09 35.09
C ARG A 757 -16.50 1.42 35.17
N PHE A 758 -15.59 2.22 34.66
CA PHE A 758 -15.73 3.68 34.64
C PHE A 758 -16.86 4.14 33.71
N LEU A 759 -16.96 3.57 32.51
CA LEU A 759 -18.04 3.86 31.56
C LEU A 759 -19.40 3.40 32.10
N SER A 760 -19.46 2.24 32.75
CA SER A 760 -20.68 1.76 33.42
C SER A 760 -21.13 2.70 34.55
N TYR A 761 -20.18 3.30 35.28
CA TYR A 761 -20.47 4.30 36.29
C TYR A 761 -21.02 5.61 35.69
N LEU A 762 -20.48 6.07 34.55
CA LEU A 762 -20.98 7.26 33.86
C LEU A 762 -22.39 7.05 33.30
N ALA A 763 -22.65 5.91 32.66
CA ALA A 763 -23.98 5.57 32.14
C ALA A 763 -25.05 5.54 33.24
N ALA A 764 -24.69 5.08 34.45
CA ALA A 764 -25.59 5.10 35.61
C ALA A 764 -25.82 6.52 36.18
N GLY A 765 -24.90 7.45 35.93
CA GLY A 765 -24.99 8.85 36.37
C GLY A 765 -25.88 9.73 35.48
N ASP A 766 -26.03 9.39 34.20
CA ASP A 766 -26.89 10.11 33.23
C ASP A 766 -28.38 9.74 33.32
N SER A 767 -28.75 8.88 34.29
CA SER A 767 -30.12 8.41 34.53
C SER A 767 -30.90 9.23 35.59
N VAL A 768 -30.43 10.45 35.95
CA VAL A 768 -31.02 11.31 36.99
C VAL A 768 -31.56 12.62 36.42
#